data_AF-W2P5B9-F1
#
_entry.id   AF-W2P5B9-F1
#
_cell.length_a   1.000
_cell.length_b   1.000
_cell.length_c   1.000
_cell.angle_alpha   90.00
_cell.angle_beta   90.00
_cell.angle_gamma   90.00
#
_symmetry.space_group_name_H-M   'P 1'
#
loop_
_entity.id
_entity.type
_entity.pdbx_description
1 polymer ?
#
loop_
_entity_poly.entity_id
_entity_poly.type
_entity_poly.pdbx_seq_one_letter_code
_entity_poly.pdbx_strand_id
1 'polypeptide(L)'
;MTMKVYASSVSGGPTLKGPSVVTQGFRSKPSHLRRPRRWPFGPIETAYEKLPWTTRQTIRSSISLCAVLYIFFTVPFRIAFYYDPFNYGTTNTLGWTEELSLFVAMDAVADLMGILEFLRFYQRQKRVFGPRFASFNVSKTHNLQQSTRLLMRSSSFKIQHRGKTKWTLASIGRHGNTMDDTISNRNFVRTQKLQLILEVVALLPVEIITYATGAYNSLHLVRITKLCRLYKLRHCFERFTNIYSDRTWVQHLSSIGIASLVKNIGLCAGLCHYVACGYMLIAHAQCGVSLEACDDHVETSWAVRDGLFGASVARKYARTLYWASRTMVLLGYDDVTPVSDVETIYALVVILMGALFGSSLLATFLFIFRFRNARYAAFSTHVDNAREYMRSQNIPRVVRRQVIAYFSYAWNTHHSLDSEEALHLMPKHLQSKVISTLKASRIKQVCFLAKENVEFLNLLAAALVRCVYSPADQIIEPKFNAQMFFVIRGTVMLSSFDGSNSKECQTGDFFADSCLLFPETFEEKAVAKTFCELYVLAKSKFDDAMSEFHRDNEGDVRAGMAETLEKYTTQLRKTKKLLGAHNRAGSTRRAGDLNNSTTESSHNRSQNVDWKLPGSAFRIHWDAVRLLSIIFIAFEVPYFSVFISITNEQHLFVEQPEFGLRYSLAFLIEVLFGADLVLRSRYFAHLDPIVMLPIEDPQLIFAAYKANGFYVDLIAWLPVGVILESLATASDQKYSWMFRLLRLLRLRKVPELLWSICDYCSVSSKAHLVISLLLGVTFMLHVVGCVWFEMAWISEIGNTEHAEKSILMELSRPECLKHSTLFDNCSWVTFDCYAHIGDSFPAENPDSMYQASFAYMRSVYWAIVTLTAVGYGDIVAYSTGESFFAAFWIFVGGIINFGVVGAMSSTISNAMAPHHHHMEKLNSLNSVLERMDISEKLSTEIRRFYHHAFTGRKQAYESQLLSHLPDQLCYEISSLLHSESVKSVTLFDSASIEFLKEVTGKFRHRIYQNGDSICLEGDICREFFVFLHGSKVNVFFRSRKVPIRALHEGDSYGVMAFLLRRAHPATLTAASLVHASVMTREQFDVIQRKFDDDLKDMKEEAQTLWDEQQKNMRRIVRNLERLKLQPHMMSTSTLFYQGDTTVTPTVGGRKESKVVRDVNATREVLSSVWKAIVMCGNVYNTIFVI
;
A
#
# COMPACT_ATOMS: atom_id res chain seq x y z
N MET A 1 -18.88 5.17 7.72
CA MET A 1 -20.00 4.74 6.86
C MET A 1 -20.75 3.63 7.57
N THR A 2 -21.91 3.93 8.14
CA THR A 2 -22.77 2.99 8.87
C THR A 2 -24.09 2.87 8.10
N MET A 3 -24.27 1.81 7.33
CA MET A 3 -25.56 1.49 6.72
C MET A 3 -26.43 0.71 7.70
N LYS A 4 -27.56 1.32 8.08
CA LYS A 4 -28.70 0.66 8.72
C LYS A 4 -29.33 -0.30 7.72
N VAL A 5 -29.38 -1.58 8.04
CA VAL A 5 -30.24 -2.55 7.36
C VAL A 5 -31.55 -2.62 8.16
N TYR A 6 -32.65 -2.22 7.53
CA TYR A 6 -34.00 -2.49 7.99
C TYR A 6 -34.28 -3.99 7.84
N ALA A 7 -34.63 -4.68 8.92
CA ALA A 7 -35.19 -6.02 8.89
C ALA A 7 -36.67 -5.94 9.24
N SER A 8 -37.50 -6.30 8.27
CA SER A 8 -38.95 -6.41 8.36
C SER A 8 -39.36 -7.65 9.17
N SER A 9 -40.45 -7.48 9.93
CA SER A 9 -41.15 -8.50 10.70
C SER A 9 -42.01 -9.40 9.81
N VAL A 10 -41.84 -10.73 9.89
CA VAL A 10 -42.90 -11.71 9.62
C VAL A 10 -42.76 -12.90 10.57
N SER A 11 -43.90 -13.30 11.12
CA SER A 11 -44.21 -14.25 12.19
C SER A 11 -44.24 -15.73 11.79
N GLY A 12 -43.94 -16.62 12.75
CA GLY A 12 -44.83 -17.74 13.12
C GLY A 12 -44.49 -19.19 12.71
N GLY A 13 -44.05 -20.00 13.69
CA GLY A 13 -44.36 -21.45 13.81
C GLY A 13 -43.25 -22.48 13.50
N PRO A 14 -43.38 -23.74 13.96
CA PRO A 14 -42.99 -24.18 15.31
C PRO A 14 -41.81 -25.17 15.33
N THR A 15 -41.08 -25.19 16.45
CA THR A 15 -39.92 -26.04 16.68
C THR A 15 -40.30 -27.41 17.25
N LEU A 16 -39.91 -28.47 16.54
CA LEU A 16 -39.97 -29.87 16.97
C LEU A 16 -38.81 -30.20 17.94
N LYS A 17 -39.15 -30.84 19.05
CA LYS A 17 -38.26 -31.36 20.10
C LYS A 17 -37.49 -32.60 19.63
N GLY A 18 -36.23 -32.71 20.04
CA GLY A 18 -35.40 -33.92 20.05
C GLY A 18 -34.43 -33.92 21.24
N PRO A 19 -34.02 -35.07 21.79
CA PRO A 19 -33.88 -35.27 23.23
C PRO A 19 -32.51 -34.92 23.81
N SER A 20 -32.54 -34.50 25.07
CA SER A 20 -31.39 -34.25 25.95
C SER A 20 -30.79 -35.54 26.48
N VAL A 21 -29.50 -35.79 26.19
CA VAL A 21 -28.71 -36.81 26.88
C VAL A 21 -28.23 -36.26 28.22
N VAL A 22 -28.59 -37.00 29.26
CA VAL A 22 -28.26 -36.80 30.67
C VAL A 22 -26.78 -37.13 30.90
N THR A 23 -26.04 -36.22 31.53
CA THR A 23 -24.83 -36.57 32.29
C THR A 23 -25.00 -36.11 33.73
N GLN A 24 -25.02 -37.09 34.63
CA GLN A 24 -25.12 -36.94 36.07
C GLN A 24 -23.90 -36.19 36.62
N GLY A 25 -24.13 -35.01 37.20
CA GLY A 25 -23.17 -34.30 38.04
C GLY A 25 -23.54 -34.45 39.51
N PHE A 26 -22.64 -35.08 40.28
CA PHE A 26 -22.70 -35.23 41.72
C PHE A 26 -23.02 -33.89 42.44
N ARG A 27 -24.08 -33.90 43.24
CA ARG A 27 -24.41 -32.83 44.21
C ARG A 27 -23.45 -32.92 45.40
N SER A 28 -22.66 -31.87 45.65
CA SER A 28 -22.17 -31.53 46.99
C SER A 28 -22.91 -30.28 47.48
N LYS A 29 -23.50 -30.37 48.68
CA LYS A 29 -24.16 -29.25 49.37
C LYS A 29 -23.13 -28.17 49.72
N PRO A 30 -23.41 -26.87 49.53
CA PRO A 30 -22.61 -25.84 50.16
C PRO A 30 -23.08 -25.65 51.61
N SER A 31 -22.13 -25.72 52.54
CA SER A 31 -22.28 -25.31 53.93
C SER A 31 -22.54 -23.80 54.03
N HIS A 32 -23.37 -23.42 54.98
CA HIS A 32 -23.65 -22.05 55.36
C HIS A 32 -22.35 -21.33 55.78
N LEU A 33 -21.87 -20.41 54.95
CA LEU A 33 -20.94 -19.37 55.35
C LEU A 33 -21.58 -18.01 55.11
N ARG A 34 -21.72 -17.26 56.22
CA ARG A 34 -22.30 -15.92 56.31
C ARG A 34 -21.74 -14.99 55.23
N ARG A 35 -22.63 -14.34 54.47
CA ARG A 35 -22.29 -13.21 53.59
C ARG A 35 -21.66 -12.10 54.43
N PRO A 36 -20.49 -11.53 54.07
CA PRO A 36 -20.02 -10.32 54.71
C PRO A 36 -20.89 -9.13 54.28
N ARG A 37 -21.04 -8.17 55.19
CA ARG A 37 -21.76 -6.90 55.05
C ARG A 37 -21.53 -6.25 53.68
N ARG A 38 -22.62 -5.82 53.03
CA ARG A 38 -22.60 -4.99 51.82
C ARG A 38 -21.79 -3.71 52.09
N TRP A 39 -20.79 -3.46 51.25
CA TRP A 39 -20.04 -2.21 51.21
C TRP A 39 -20.89 -1.08 50.58
N PRO A 40 -20.57 0.21 50.78
CA PRO A 40 -21.42 1.34 50.38
C PRO A 40 -21.56 1.55 48.86
N PHE A 41 -20.86 0.77 48.04
CA PHE A 41 -20.78 0.94 46.58
C PHE A 41 -21.81 0.13 45.76
N GLY A 42 -22.84 -0.43 46.42
CA GLY A 42 -23.86 -1.30 45.79
C GLY A 42 -24.54 -0.77 44.50
N PRO A 43 -24.80 0.54 44.32
CA PRO A 43 -25.38 1.06 43.08
C PRO A 43 -24.40 1.01 41.90
N ILE A 44 -23.11 1.23 42.15
CA ILE A 44 -22.07 1.28 41.13
C ILE A 44 -21.69 -0.13 40.69
N GLU A 45 -21.64 -1.08 41.62
CA GLU A 45 -21.33 -2.49 41.32
C GLU A 45 -22.45 -3.13 40.48
N THR A 46 -23.71 -2.84 40.82
CA THR A 46 -24.87 -3.30 40.02
C THR A 46 -24.96 -2.62 38.64
N ALA A 47 -24.52 -1.37 38.50
CA ALA A 47 -24.39 -0.69 37.21
C ALA A 47 -23.25 -1.27 36.36
N TYR A 48 -22.10 -1.57 36.96
CA TYR A 48 -20.95 -2.20 36.28
C TYR A 48 -21.27 -3.63 35.82
N GLU A 49 -22.07 -4.38 36.59
CA GLU A 49 -22.53 -5.71 36.22
C GLU A 49 -23.58 -5.73 35.10
N LYS A 50 -24.24 -4.60 34.82
CA LYS A 50 -25.15 -4.45 33.67
C LYS A 50 -24.43 -4.11 32.35
N LEU A 51 -23.15 -3.72 32.40
CA LEU A 51 -22.38 -3.39 31.19
C LEU A 51 -22.03 -4.64 30.37
N PRO A 52 -21.96 -4.53 29.03
CA PRO A 52 -21.47 -5.60 28.15
C PRO A 52 -20.11 -6.12 28.58
N TRP A 53 -19.87 -7.42 28.38
CA TRP A 53 -18.61 -8.08 28.78
C TRP A 53 -17.37 -7.39 28.18
N THR A 54 -17.46 -6.92 26.93
CA THR A 54 -16.39 -6.16 26.24
C THR A 54 -16.09 -4.83 26.92
N THR A 55 -17.13 -4.04 27.24
CA THR A 55 -17.01 -2.76 27.94
C THR A 55 -16.41 -2.97 29.33
N ARG A 56 -16.84 -4.01 30.04
CA ARG A 56 -16.32 -4.37 31.36
C ARG A 56 -14.83 -4.70 31.34
N GLN A 57 -14.41 -5.52 30.38
CA GLN A 57 -12.99 -5.87 30.19
C GLN A 57 -12.14 -4.70 29.70
N THR A 58 -12.72 -3.81 28.89
CA THR A 58 -12.05 -2.59 28.42
C THR A 58 -11.82 -1.63 29.58
N ILE A 59 -12.84 -1.33 30.38
CA ILE A 59 -12.72 -0.48 31.57
C ILE A 59 -11.67 -1.07 32.52
N ARG A 60 -11.73 -2.38 32.77
CA ARG A 60 -10.77 -3.05 33.64
C ARG A 60 -9.33 -2.97 33.13
N SER A 61 -9.12 -3.27 31.86
CA SER A 61 -7.78 -3.20 31.25
C SER A 61 -7.27 -1.76 31.17
N SER A 62 -8.16 -0.78 31.00
CA SER A 62 -7.83 0.65 30.95
C SER A 62 -7.40 1.17 32.32
N ILE A 63 -8.11 0.81 33.39
CA ILE A 63 -7.72 1.16 34.77
C ILE A 63 -6.35 0.56 35.13
N SER A 64 -6.15 -0.71 34.79
CA SER A 64 -4.86 -1.40 34.98
C SER A 64 -3.74 -0.72 34.21
N LEU A 65 -3.99 -0.36 32.95
CA LEU A 65 -3.04 0.35 32.11
C LEU A 65 -2.69 1.73 32.67
N CYS A 66 -3.68 2.51 33.10
CA CYS A 66 -3.46 3.84 33.69
C CYS A 66 -2.63 3.75 34.97
N ALA A 67 -2.90 2.76 35.85
CA ALA A 67 -2.12 2.56 37.07
C ALA A 67 -0.65 2.21 36.78
N VAL A 68 -0.40 1.36 35.78
CA VAL A 68 0.97 0.97 35.39
C VAL A 68 1.69 2.11 34.66
N LEU A 69 1.00 2.87 33.79
CA LEU A 69 1.56 4.04 33.12
C LEU A 69 1.90 5.16 34.11
N TYR A 70 1.05 5.39 35.11
CA TYR A 70 1.34 6.31 36.20
C TYR A 70 2.65 5.92 36.90
N ILE A 71 2.79 4.66 37.32
CA ILE A 71 4.04 4.16 37.94
C ILE A 71 5.24 4.31 37.00
N PHE A 72 5.06 4.05 35.70
CA PHE A 72 6.10 4.15 34.69
C PHE A 72 6.67 5.56 34.55
N PHE A 73 5.83 6.59 34.56
CA PHE A 73 6.27 7.98 34.39
C PHE A 73 6.64 8.66 35.72
N THR A 74 5.84 8.47 36.78
CA THR A 74 6.00 9.28 38.00
C THR A 74 7.15 8.82 38.89
N VAL A 75 7.45 7.52 38.95
CA VAL A 75 8.54 7.00 39.80
C VAL A 75 9.92 7.52 39.38
N PRO A 76 10.39 7.34 38.13
CA PRO A 76 11.67 7.89 37.70
C PRO A 76 11.70 9.43 37.75
N PHE A 77 10.59 10.09 37.39
CA PHE A 77 10.48 11.54 37.48
C PHE A 77 10.67 12.06 38.91
N ARG A 78 10.02 11.45 39.90
CA ARG A 78 10.16 11.87 41.30
C ARG A 78 11.57 11.66 41.85
N ILE A 79 12.17 10.51 41.53
CA ILE A 79 13.54 10.22 41.94
C ILE A 79 14.50 11.24 41.31
N ALA A 80 14.28 11.63 40.06
CA ALA A 80 15.15 12.58 39.38
C ALA A 80 14.98 14.02 39.90
N PHE A 81 13.76 14.50 40.09
CA PHE A 81 13.49 15.93 40.30
C PHE A 81 13.19 16.35 41.74
N TYR A 82 12.77 15.43 42.61
CA TYR A 82 12.33 15.73 43.98
C TYR A 82 13.14 15.05 45.08
N TYR A 83 13.94 14.03 44.76
CA TYR A 83 14.80 13.37 45.74
C TYR A 83 16.12 14.14 45.92
N ASP A 84 16.40 14.55 47.15
CA ASP A 84 17.64 15.26 47.50
C ASP A 84 18.66 14.36 48.22
N PRO A 85 19.82 14.04 47.61
CA PRO A 85 20.82 13.18 48.25
C PRO A 85 21.61 13.87 49.38
N PHE A 86 21.56 15.20 49.49
CA PHE A 86 22.34 15.96 50.49
C PHE A 86 21.55 16.37 51.73
N ASN A 87 20.26 16.02 51.80
CA ASN A 87 19.40 16.32 52.94
C ASN A 87 19.71 15.39 54.14
N TYR A 88 20.84 15.65 54.82
CA TYR A 88 21.26 14.97 56.06
C TYR A 88 20.70 15.72 57.28
N GLY A 89 19.37 15.77 57.43
CA GLY A 89 18.66 15.94 58.70
C GLY A 89 19.00 17.12 59.61
N THR A 90 19.70 18.17 59.16
CA THR A 90 20.29 19.20 60.05
C THR A 90 19.74 20.62 59.87
N THR A 91 18.81 20.87 58.94
CA THR A 91 18.20 22.20 58.79
C THR A 91 16.70 22.09 58.49
N ASN A 92 15.86 22.39 59.49
CA ASN A 92 14.43 22.84 59.50
C ASN A 92 13.46 22.57 58.31
N THR A 93 13.74 21.65 57.40
CA THR A 93 12.96 21.31 56.20
C THR A 93 12.50 19.85 56.25
N LEU A 94 12.08 19.40 57.44
CA LEU A 94 11.28 18.18 57.66
C LEU A 94 9.85 18.29 57.04
N GLY A 95 9.67 19.20 56.08
CA GLY A 95 8.38 19.70 55.62
C GLY A 95 7.72 18.77 54.62
N TRP A 96 6.54 18.29 55.00
CA TRP A 96 5.54 17.78 54.07
C TRP A 96 5.24 18.83 52.99
N THR A 97 5.64 18.60 51.74
CA THR A 97 5.40 19.55 50.64
C THR A 97 4.02 19.35 50.03
N GLU A 98 3.45 20.41 49.44
CA GLU A 98 2.17 20.33 48.73
C GLU A 98 2.22 19.31 47.58
N GLU A 99 3.34 19.25 46.85
CA GLU A 99 3.58 18.28 45.78
C GLU A 99 3.58 16.83 46.29
N LEU A 100 4.21 16.60 47.46
CA LEU A 100 4.20 15.28 48.11
C LEU A 100 2.78 14.87 48.50
N SER A 101 1.93 15.81 48.93
CA SER A 101 0.53 15.52 49.28
C SER A 101 -0.29 15.02 48.08
N LEU A 102 -0.12 15.66 46.92
CA LEU A 102 -0.79 15.28 45.67
C LEU A 102 -0.29 13.92 45.17
N PHE A 103 1.02 13.70 45.26
CA PHE A 103 1.63 12.43 44.91
C PHE A 103 1.20 11.29 45.81
N VAL A 104 1.16 11.48 47.13
CA VAL A 104 0.73 10.48 48.12
C VAL A 104 -0.75 10.11 47.93
N ALA A 105 -1.62 11.07 47.59
CA ALA A 105 -3.02 10.80 47.27
C ALA A 105 -3.17 9.88 46.05
N MET A 106 -2.50 10.22 44.94
CA MET A 106 -2.53 9.43 43.70
C MET A 106 -1.87 8.04 43.88
N ASP A 107 -0.84 7.98 44.70
CA ASP A 107 -0.12 6.78 45.08
C ASP A 107 -0.96 5.79 45.89
N ALA A 108 -1.75 6.29 46.85
CA ALA A 108 -2.70 5.49 47.61
C ALA A 108 -3.75 4.85 46.69
N VAL A 109 -4.23 5.61 45.70
CA VAL A 109 -5.16 5.10 44.67
C VAL A 109 -4.48 4.01 43.82
N ALA A 110 -3.25 4.24 43.35
CA ALA A 110 -2.48 3.27 42.56
C ALA A 110 -2.18 1.97 43.33
N ASP A 111 -1.84 2.06 44.62
CA ASP A 111 -1.58 0.89 45.45
C ASP A 111 -2.84 0.11 45.82
N LEU A 112 -3.94 0.81 46.10
CA LEU A 112 -5.25 0.16 46.32
C LEU A 112 -5.67 -0.64 45.08
N MET A 113 -5.53 -0.05 43.89
CA MET A 113 -5.77 -0.75 42.63
C MET A 113 -4.84 -1.96 42.46
N GLY A 114 -3.55 -1.80 42.76
CA GLY A 114 -2.56 -2.88 42.69
C GLY A 114 -2.86 -4.05 43.63
N ILE A 115 -3.29 -3.78 44.87
CA ILE A 115 -3.71 -4.80 45.84
C ILE A 115 -4.94 -5.56 45.33
N LEU A 116 -5.96 -4.84 44.82
CA LEU A 116 -7.16 -5.46 44.26
C LEU A 116 -6.86 -6.35 43.06
N GLU A 117 -5.90 -5.97 42.22
CA GLU A 117 -5.43 -6.80 41.11
C GLU A 117 -4.65 -8.02 41.57
N PHE A 118 -3.73 -7.85 42.51
CA PHE A 118 -2.95 -8.95 43.07
C PHE A 118 -3.84 -10.00 43.72
N LEU A 119 -4.81 -9.60 44.53
CA LEU A 119 -5.78 -10.52 45.15
C LEU A 119 -6.49 -11.38 44.10
N ARG A 120 -6.90 -10.77 42.98
CA ARG A 120 -7.54 -11.47 41.86
C ARG A 120 -6.56 -12.38 41.12
N PHE A 121 -5.32 -11.94 40.90
CA PHE A 121 -4.27 -12.73 40.28
C PHE A 121 -3.90 -13.96 41.14
N TYR A 122 -3.70 -13.76 42.44
CA TYR A 122 -3.41 -14.80 43.42
C TYR A 122 -4.55 -15.82 43.52
N GLN A 123 -5.80 -15.37 43.60
CA GLN A 123 -6.97 -16.27 43.57
C GLN A 123 -7.04 -17.11 42.29
N ARG A 124 -6.69 -16.53 41.13
CA ARG A 124 -6.64 -17.24 39.85
C ARG A 124 -5.52 -18.27 39.83
N GLN A 125 -4.32 -17.91 40.27
CA GLN A 125 -3.20 -18.86 40.36
C GLN A 125 -3.47 -19.98 41.37
N LYS A 126 -4.08 -19.68 42.51
CA LYS A 126 -4.48 -20.67 43.52
C LYS A 126 -5.47 -21.70 42.94
N ARG A 127 -6.40 -21.28 42.08
CA ARG A 127 -7.34 -22.20 41.40
C ARG A 127 -6.66 -23.08 40.35
N VAL A 128 -5.68 -22.56 39.62
CA VAL A 128 -5.01 -23.30 38.52
C VAL A 128 -3.89 -24.21 39.02
N PHE A 129 -3.15 -23.81 40.05
CA PHE A 129 -1.96 -24.52 40.54
C PHE A 129 -2.07 -25.06 41.97
N GLY A 130 -3.20 -24.82 42.65
CA GLY A 130 -3.48 -25.32 43.99
C GLY A 130 -3.17 -26.80 44.23
N PRO A 131 -3.43 -27.73 43.27
CA PRO A 131 -3.11 -29.14 43.46
C PRO A 131 -1.62 -29.49 43.27
N ARG A 132 -0.80 -28.65 42.63
CA ARG A 132 0.63 -28.91 42.37
C ARG A 132 1.58 -28.26 43.38
N PHE A 133 1.15 -27.19 44.08
CA PHE A 133 1.95 -26.56 45.13
C PHE A 133 1.89 -27.31 46.47
N ALA A 134 0.87 -28.15 46.69
CA ALA A 134 0.70 -28.93 47.92
C ALA A 134 1.61 -30.18 48.02
N SER A 135 2.37 -30.52 46.97
CA SER A 135 3.20 -31.74 46.93
C SER A 135 4.71 -31.49 46.88
N PHE A 136 5.20 -30.43 47.52
CA PHE A 136 6.64 -30.24 47.73
C PHE A 136 6.95 -30.29 49.23
N ASN A 137 7.13 -31.51 49.73
CA ASN A 137 7.63 -31.76 51.07
C ASN A 137 9.15 -31.56 51.06
N VAL A 138 9.65 -30.73 51.99
CA VAL A 138 11.04 -30.27 52.11
C VAL A 138 11.95 -31.34 52.75
N SER A 139 11.89 -32.59 52.28
CA SER A 139 12.76 -33.66 52.79
C SER A 139 13.30 -34.54 51.65
N LYS A 140 14.18 -33.98 50.83
CA LYS A 140 15.21 -34.72 50.07
C LYS A 140 16.16 -33.75 49.38
N THR A 141 16.92 -33.02 50.20
CA THR A 141 18.14 -32.33 49.78
C THR A 141 19.33 -33.11 50.33
N HIS A 142 19.63 -34.24 49.70
CA HIS A 142 20.97 -34.82 49.69
C HIS A 142 21.11 -35.59 48.38
N ASN A 143 22.22 -35.36 47.68
CA ASN A 143 22.62 -35.90 46.37
C ASN A 143 22.27 -35.05 45.15
N LEU A 144 22.89 -33.87 45.07
CA LEU A 144 23.22 -33.25 43.78
C LEU A 144 24.62 -32.64 43.84
N GLN A 145 25.60 -33.53 44.06
CA GLN A 145 27.02 -33.24 43.92
C GLN A 145 27.65 -34.34 43.05
N GLN A 146 27.08 -34.61 41.87
CA GLN A 146 27.70 -35.51 40.89
C GLN A 146 27.07 -35.38 39.49
N SER A 147 27.19 -34.21 38.85
CA SER A 147 26.88 -34.11 37.41
C SER A 147 27.54 -32.90 36.73
N THR A 148 28.82 -32.65 37.03
CA THR A 148 29.69 -31.70 36.32
C THR A 148 30.91 -32.35 35.66
N ARG A 149 30.93 -33.68 35.54
CA ARG A 149 31.88 -34.39 34.68
C ARG A 149 31.07 -35.37 33.84
N LEU A 150 31.13 -35.19 32.52
CA LEU A 150 30.73 -36.09 31.41
C LEU A 150 30.10 -35.28 30.26
N LEU A 151 30.78 -34.21 29.85
CA LEU A 151 30.70 -33.71 28.48
C LEU A 151 32.08 -33.88 27.86
N MET A 152 32.40 -35.13 27.51
CA MET A 152 33.32 -35.43 26.43
C MET A 152 33.10 -36.87 25.98
N ARG A 153 33.00 -37.02 24.65
CA ARG A 153 33.29 -38.21 23.85
C ARG A 153 32.12 -39.14 23.45
N SER A 154 31.69 -38.92 22.20
CA SER A 154 31.62 -39.86 21.07
C SER A 154 30.77 -41.14 21.14
N SER A 155 29.88 -41.22 20.15
CA SER A 155 29.46 -42.39 19.33
C SER A 155 29.29 -43.78 19.97
N SER A 156 28.07 -44.33 19.87
CA SER A 156 27.86 -45.61 19.16
C SER A 156 26.37 -45.89 18.94
N PHE A 157 26.04 -46.22 17.69
CA PHE A 157 24.79 -46.80 17.23
C PHE A 157 24.59 -48.20 17.86
N LYS A 158 23.42 -48.47 18.45
CA LYS A 158 22.91 -49.84 18.59
C LYS A 158 21.42 -49.89 18.29
N ILE A 159 21.11 -50.53 17.16
CA ILE A 159 19.79 -50.96 16.73
C ILE A 159 19.37 -52.14 17.62
N GLN A 160 18.15 -52.12 18.15
CA GLN A 160 17.52 -53.30 18.73
C GLN A 160 16.08 -53.45 18.23
N HIS A 161 15.89 -54.50 17.42
CA HIS A 161 14.61 -55.01 16.94
C HIS A 161 13.80 -55.66 18.08
N ARG A 162 12.50 -55.33 18.20
CA ARG A 162 11.34 -56.26 18.11
C ARG A 162 10.07 -55.67 18.74
N GLY A 163 8.93 -55.96 18.11
CA GLY A 163 7.63 -56.05 18.80
C GLY A 163 6.46 -55.43 18.04
N LYS A 164 5.70 -56.25 17.31
CA LYS A 164 4.47 -55.90 16.60
C LYS A 164 3.46 -55.24 17.54
N THR A 165 3.12 -53.97 17.29
CA THR A 165 1.93 -53.32 17.87
C THR A 165 1.10 -52.71 16.75
N LYS A 166 -0.22 -52.92 16.83
CA LYS A 166 -1.20 -52.46 15.84
C LYS A 166 -1.20 -50.93 15.79
N TRP A 167 -0.88 -50.38 14.62
CA TRP A 167 -0.94 -48.94 14.37
C TRP A 167 -2.39 -48.47 14.32
N THR A 168 -2.78 -47.56 15.21
CA THR A 168 -4.03 -46.81 15.10
C THR A 168 -3.68 -45.32 15.09
N LEU A 169 -4.46 -44.50 14.37
CA LEU A 169 -4.19 -43.07 14.11
C LEU A 169 -3.98 -42.24 15.40
N ALA A 170 -4.43 -42.73 16.56
CA ALA A 170 -4.21 -42.12 17.86
C ALA A 170 -2.75 -42.21 18.38
N SER A 171 -1.92 -43.13 17.87
CA SER A 171 -0.52 -43.28 18.30
C SER A 171 0.47 -42.48 17.46
N ILE A 172 0.06 -41.97 16.30
CA ILE A 172 0.93 -41.19 15.40
C ILE A 172 1.05 -39.71 15.84
N GLY A 173 0.16 -39.24 16.73
CA GLY A 173 0.17 -37.86 17.22
C GLY A 173 1.01 -37.59 18.48
N ARG A 174 1.79 -38.55 19.01
CA ARG A 174 2.38 -38.39 20.36
C ARG A 174 3.87 -38.68 20.49
N HIS A 175 4.64 -38.79 19.40
CA HIS A 175 6.10 -39.04 19.48
C HIS A 175 7.01 -38.02 18.78
N GLY A 176 6.45 -36.88 18.37
CA GLY A 176 7.23 -35.66 18.16
C GLY A 176 6.55 -34.53 18.94
N ASN A 177 7.13 -34.15 20.09
CA ASN A 177 6.87 -32.92 20.89
C ASN A 177 6.93 -33.11 22.42
N THR A 178 7.29 -34.28 22.96
CA THR A 178 7.41 -34.43 24.43
C THR A 178 8.54 -33.59 25.04
N MET A 179 9.63 -33.33 24.31
CA MET A 179 10.68 -32.40 24.78
C MET A 179 10.28 -30.93 24.65
N ASP A 180 9.64 -30.51 23.55
CA ASP A 180 9.19 -29.12 23.38
C ASP A 180 8.04 -28.76 24.32
N ASP A 181 7.10 -29.68 24.59
CA ASP A 181 6.02 -29.47 25.55
C ASP A 181 6.54 -29.38 26.99
N THR A 182 7.58 -30.15 27.34
CA THR A 182 8.18 -30.08 28.69
C THR A 182 9.04 -28.83 28.88
N ILE A 183 9.76 -28.38 27.86
CA ILE A 183 10.52 -27.12 27.87
C ILE A 183 9.58 -25.91 27.90
N SER A 184 8.54 -25.89 27.06
CA SER A 184 7.50 -24.85 27.04
C SER A 184 6.77 -24.75 28.38
N ASN A 185 6.40 -25.87 28.99
CA ASN A 185 5.74 -25.89 30.29
C ASN A 185 6.69 -25.48 31.44
N ARG A 186 7.98 -25.83 31.38
CA ARG A 186 9.01 -25.30 32.32
C ARG A 186 9.16 -23.79 32.21
N ASN A 187 9.20 -23.25 31.00
CA ASN A 187 9.31 -21.81 30.75
C ASN A 187 8.03 -21.06 31.19
N PHE A 188 6.86 -21.66 30.97
CA PHE A 188 5.58 -21.13 31.44
C PHE A 188 5.48 -21.09 32.97
N VAL A 189 5.92 -22.14 33.68
CA VAL A 189 5.94 -22.15 35.15
C VAL A 189 7.00 -21.17 35.68
N ARG A 190 8.18 -21.09 35.06
CA ARG A 190 9.24 -20.15 35.46
C ARG A 190 8.80 -18.69 35.31
N THR A 191 8.16 -18.34 34.20
CA THR A 191 7.64 -16.98 33.96
C THR A 191 6.53 -16.62 34.95
N GLN A 192 5.64 -17.55 35.27
CA GLN A 192 4.60 -17.30 36.28
C GLN A 192 5.15 -17.17 37.72
N LYS A 193 6.19 -17.93 38.09
CA LYS A 193 6.88 -17.77 39.37
C LYS A 193 7.56 -16.41 39.46
N LEU A 194 8.24 -15.97 38.39
CA LEU A 194 8.87 -14.66 38.33
C LEU A 194 7.84 -13.53 38.48
N GLN A 195 6.69 -13.63 37.79
CA GLN A 195 5.59 -12.65 37.92
C GLN A 195 5.05 -12.58 39.35
N LEU A 196 4.90 -13.71 40.03
CA LEU A 196 4.46 -13.74 41.43
C LEU A 196 5.47 -13.05 42.35
N ILE A 197 6.77 -13.30 42.16
CA ILE A 197 7.85 -12.66 42.94
C ILE A 197 7.82 -11.14 42.73
N LEU A 198 7.72 -10.68 41.48
CA LEU A 198 7.65 -9.25 41.14
C LEU A 198 6.44 -8.57 41.79
N GLU A 199 5.28 -9.21 41.81
CA GLU A 199 4.09 -8.66 42.47
C GLU A 199 4.24 -8.59 44.00
N VAL A 200 4.85 -9.60 44.62
CA VAL A 200 5.10 -9.61 46.07
C VAL A 200 6.07 -8.50 46.45
N VAL A 201 7.15 -8.31 45.69
CA VAL A 201 8.10 -7.21 45.91
C VAL A 201 7.43 -5.85 45.75
N ALA A 202 6.56 -5.67 44.75
CA ALA A 202 5.82 -4.42 44.55
C ALA A 202 4.77 -4.11 45.64
N LEU A 203 4.38 -5.10 46.44
CA LEU A 203 3.42 -4.97 47.53
C LEU A 203 4.08 -4.73 48.89
N LEU A 204 5.40 -4.84 48.99
CA LEU A 204 6.12 -4.57 50.23
C LEU A 204 5.83 -3.11 50.67
N PRO A 205 5.30 -2.91 51.89
CA PRO A 205 4.93 -1.58 52.38
C PRO A 205 6.16 -0.85 52.95
N VAL A 206 7.24 -0.77 52.16
CA VAL A 206 8.51 -0.17 52.58
C VAL A 206 8.33 1.33 52.89
N GLU A 207 7.32 1.95 52.30
CA GLU A 207 6.93 3.35 52.54
C GLU A 207 6.49 3.61 53.99
N ILE A 208 5.88 2.62 54.67
CA ILE A 208 5.45 2.76 56.06
C ILE A 208 6.67 2.97 56.98
N ILE A 209 7.80 2.36 56.64
CA ILE A 209 9.05 2.53 57.40
C ILE A 209 9.53 3.97 57.28
N THR A 210 9.53 4.55 56.09
CA THR A 210 9.92 5.96 55.88
C THR A 210 8.96 6.96 56.52
N TYR A 211 7.66 6.65 56.56
CA TYR A 211 6.67 7.42 57.34
C TYR A 211 6.97 7.36 58.84
N ALA A 212 7.31 6.17 59.36
CA ALA A 212 7.59 5.97 60.78
C ALA A 212 8.91 6.60 61.23
N THR A 213 9.91 6.67 60.35
CA THR A 213 11.22 7.30 60.64
C THR A 213 11.24 8.81 60.38
N GLY A 214 10.16 9.40 59.87
CA GLY A 214 10.09 10.83 59.55
C GLY A 214 10.97 11.26 58.36
N ALA A 215 11.50 10.31 57.59
CA ALA A 215 12.40 10.55 56.46
C ALA A 215 11.60 10.74 55.16
N TYR A 216 10.84 11.83 55.05
CA TYR A 216 9.90 12.08 53.95
C TYR A 216 10.59 12.14 52.57
N ASN A 217 11.82 12.65 52.49
CA ASN A 217 12.60 12.70 51.25
C ASN A 217 12.90 11.29 50.69
N SER A 218 13.13 10.30 51.55
CA SER A 218 13.38 8.90 51.15
C SER A 218 12.14 8.21 50.58
N LEU A 219 10.94 8.79 50.72
CA LEU A 219 9.68 8.24 50.17
C LEU A 219 9.73 8.18 48.63
N HIS A 220 10.37 9.16 47.99
CA HIS A 220 10.56 9.18 46.54
C HIS A 220 11.42 8.00 46.06
N LEU A 221 12.46 7.63 46.80
CA LEU A 221 13.39 6.55 46.46
C LEU A 221 12.78 5.16 46.66
N VAL A 222 12.08 4.95 47.78
CA VAL A 222 11.51 3.65 48.18
C VAL A 222 10.42 3.15 47.20
N ARG A 223 9.76 4.08 46.51
CA ARG A 223 8.77 3.82 45.45
C ARG A 223 9.35 3.06 44.24
N ILE A 224 10.67 2.95 44.08
CA ILE A 224 11.30 2.15 43.01
C ILE A 224 10.84 0.68 43.00
N THR A 225 10.48 0.14 44.17
CA THR A 225 9.93 -1.22 44.33
C THR A 225 8.65 -1.44 43.51
N LYS A 226 7.89 -0.38 43.21
CA LYS A 226 6.66 -0.42 42.42
C LYS A 226 6.91 -0.65 40.93
N LEU A 227 8.10 -0.34 40.42
CA LEU A 227 8.49 -0.61 39.02
C LEU A 227 8.47 -2.11 38.69
N CYS A 228 8.52 -2.99 39.69
CA CYS A 228 8.32 -4.42 39.50
C CYS A 228 6.98 -4.77 38.83
N ARG A 229 5.98 -3.87 38.83
CA ARG A 229 4.68 -4.06 38.14
C ARG A 229 4.71 -3.78 36.64
N LEU A 230 5.80 -3.25 36.08
CA LEU A 230 5.90 -2.90 34.66
C LEU A 230 5.70 -4.09 33.70
N TYR A 231 5.91 -5.33 34.16
CA TYR A 231 5.61 -6.52 33.35
C TYR A 231 4.13 -6.62 32.95
N LYS A 232 3.22 -6.00 33.71
CA LYS A 232 1.78 -5.97 33.41
C LYS A 232 1.47 -5.12 32.18
N LEU A 233 2.31 -4.16 31.82
CA LEU A 233 2.12 -3.31 30.65
C LEU A 233 1.94 -4.16 29.39
N ARG A 234 2.81 -5.16 29.21
CA ARG A 234 2.72 -6.14 28.11
C ARG A 234 1.40 -6.89 28.09
N HIS A 235 0.96 -7.40 29.25
CA HIS A 235 -0.31 -8.13 29.37
C HIS A 235 -1.53 -7.26 29.09
N CYS A 236 -1.48 -5.96 29.45
CA CYS A 236 -2.55 -5.02 29.16
C CYS A 236 -2.68 -4.81 27.64
N PHE A 237 -1.57 -4.55 26.96
CA PHE A 237 -1.55 -4.42 25.51
C PHE A 237 -2.03 -5.69 24.80
N GLU A 238 -1.56 -6.88 25.21
CA GLU A 238 -2.03 -8.16 24.64
C GLU A 238 -3.55 -8.36 24.83
N ARG A 239 -4.11 -7.95 25.98
CA ARG A 239 -5.57 -7.99 26.20
C ARG A 239 -6.33 -7.01 25.34
N PHE A 240 -5.85 -5.78 25.17
CA PHE A 240 -6.48 -4.81 24.27
C PHE A 240 -6.52 -5.33 22.85
N THR A 241 -5.41 -5.89 22.36
CA THR A 241 -5.36 -6.50 21.02
C THR A 241 -6.38 -7.63 20.87
N ASN A 242 -6.50 -8.51 21.87
CA ASN A 242 -7.47 -9.62 21.85
C ASN A 242 -8.93 -9.19 21.98
N ILE A 243 -9.24 -8.10 22.69
CA ILE A 243 -10.62 -7.60 22.85
C ILE A 243 -11.11 -6.96 21.55
N TYR A 244 -10.23 -6.30 20.82
CA TYR A 244 -10.58 -5.57 19.62
C TYR A 244 -10.22 -6.28 18.31
N SER A 245 -9.66 -7.50 18.36
CA SER A 245 -9.21 -8.27 17.17
C SER A 245 -10.30 -8.47 16.12
N ASP A 246 -11.56 -8.49 16.53
CA ASP A 246 -12.71 -8.74 15.64
C ASP A 246 -13.16 -7.47 14.92
N ARG A 247 -12.65 -6.29 15.30
CA ARG A 247 -12.97 -5.03 14.64
C ARG A 247 -12.06 -4.81 13.43
N THR A 248 -12.66 -4.43 12.32
CA THR A 248 -11.96 -4.16 11.05
C THR A 248 -10.80 -3.17 11.19
N TRP A 249 -10.98 -2.10 11.97
CA TRP A 249 -9.92 -1.11 12.20
C TRP A 249 -8.71 -1.68 12.97
N VAL A 250 -8.92 -2.64 13.87
CA VAL A 250 -7.83 -3.31 14.58
C VAL A 250 -7.17 -4.37 13.72
N GLN A 251 -7.91 -5.04 12.83
CA GLN A 251 -7.31 -5.94 11.85
C GLN A 251 -6.33 -5.20 10.91
N HIS A 252 -6.62 -3.94 10.58
CA HIS A 252 -5.69 -3.08 9.86
C HIS A 252 -4.44 -2.73 10.69
N LEU A 253 -4.57 -2.53 12.01
CA LEU A 253 -3.45 -2.26 12.93
C LEU A 253 -2.70 -3.53 13.37
N SER A 254 -3.32 -4.71 13.28
CA SER A 254 -2.80 -5.99 13.78
C SER A 254 -1.84 -6.68 12.81
N SER A 255 -1.46 -6.01 11.71
CA SER A 255 -0.34 -6.51 10.91
C SER A 255 0.90 -6.56 11.81
N ILE A 256 1.63 -7.68 11.75
CA ILE A 256 2.80 -7.94 12.61
C ILE A 256 3.81 -6.78 12.55
N GLY A 257 3.95 -6.16 11.37
CA GLY A 257 4.79 -4.98 11.16
C GLY A 257 4.32 -3.74 11.93
N ILE A 258 3.04 -3.35 11.81
CA ILE A 258 2.50 -2.16 12.51
C ILE A 258 2.52 -2.38 14.03
N ALA A 259 2.20 -3.58 14.51
CA ALA A 259 2.30 -3.91 15.93
C ALA A 259 3.74 -3.78 16.46
N SER A 260 4.73 -4.25 15.69
CA SER A 260 6.15 -4.08 16.01
C SER A 260 6.56 -2.60 16.03
N LEU A 261 6.06 -1.80 15.08
CA LEU A 261 6.35 -0.36 15.01
C LEU A 261 5.80 0.39 16.21
N VAL A 262 4.52 0.20 16.56
CA VAL A 262 3.89 0.83 17.73
C VAL A 262 4.64 0.47 19.01
N LYS A 263 5.05 -0.80 19.15
CA LYS A 263 5.85 -1.25 20.30
C LYS A 263 7.23 -0.57 20.34
N ASN A 264 7.94 -0.49 19.23
CA ASN A 264 9.27 0.12 19.18
C ASN A 264 9.21 1.64 19.44
N ILE A 265 8.22 2.34 18.89
CA ILE A 265 7.98 3.77 19.16
C ILE A 265 7.66 3.97 20.65
N GLY A 266 6.73 3.19 21.21
CA GLY A 266 6.38 3.29 22.62
C GLY A 266 7.55 2.98 23.56
N LEU A 267 8.39 1.99 23.21
CA LEU A 267 9.61 1.69 23.96
C LEU A 267 10.58 2.87 23.94
N CYS A 268 10.78 3.53 22.81
CA CYS A 268 11.69 4.67 22.73
C CYS A 268 11.17 5.93 23.40
N ALA A 269 9.89 6.27 23.24
CA ALA A 269 9.30 7.37 23.99
C ALA A 269 9.47 7.16 25.51
N GLY A 270 9.27 5.91 25.95
CA GLY A 270 9.55 5.50 27.31
C GLY A 270 11.01 5.65 27.71
N LEU A 271 11.94 5.15 26.90
CA LEU A 271 13.37 5.27 27.16
C LEU A 271 13.85 6.73 27.16
N CYS A 272 13.31 7.61 26.31
CA CYS A 272 13.64 9.05 26.30
C CYS A 272 13.32 9.68 27.65
N HIS A 273 12.16 9.35 28.23
CA HIS A 273 11.79 9.81 29.57
C HIS A 273 12.75 9.28 30.65
N TYR A 274 13.09 7.99 30.61
CA TYR A 274 14.00 7.40 31.60
C TYR A 274 15.43 7.95 31.50
N VAL A 275 15.89 8.20 30.27
CA VAL A 275 17.20 8.81 29.99
C VAL A 275 17.23 10.26 30.47
N ALA A 276 16.18 11.05 30.21
CA ALA A 276 16.06 12.42 30.71
C ALA A 276 16.11 12.47 32.24
N CYS A 277 15.30 11.63 32.90
CA CYS A 277 15.28 11.52 34.35
C CYS A 277 16.64 11.06 34.91
N GLY A 278 17.30 10.09 34.27
CA GLY A 278 18.63 9.63 34.69
C GLY A 278 19.71 10.71 34.58
N TYR A 279 19.67 11.53 33.54
CA TYR A 279 20.63 12.61 33.33
C TYR A 279 20.48 13.75 34.35
N MET A 280 19.23 14.12 34.68
CA MET A 280 18.97 15.07 35.78
C MET A 280 19.37 14.48 37.14
N LEU A 281 19.10 13.20 37.39
CA LEU A 281 19.46 12.54 38.63
C LEU A 281 20.97 12.59 38.89
N ILE A 282 21.80 12.45 37.84
CA ILE A 282 23.26 12.58 37.96
C ILE A 282 23.66 14.00 38.38
N ALA A 283 23.06 15.03 37.77
CA ALA A 283 23.32 16.42 38.15
C ALA A 283 22.89 16.71 39.60
N HIS A 284 21.71 16.26 40.02
CA HIS A 284 21.27 16.41 41.41
C HIS A 284 22.10 15.56 42.39
N ALA A 285 22.66 14.43 41.96
CA ALA A 285 23.59 13.64 42.78
C ALA A 285 24.94 14.34 43.00
N GLN A 286 25.36 15.20 42.09
CA GLN A 286 26.59 15.98 42.20
C GLN A 286 26.39 17.31 42.93
N CYS A 287 25.28 18.01 42.66
CA CYS A 287 25.05 19.39 43.09
C CYS A 287 23.85 19.61 44.03
N GLY A 288 23.05 18.58 44.30
CA GLY A 288 21.79 18.69 45.05
C GLY A 288 20.63 19.20 44.20
N VAL A 289 19.40 19.15 44.76
CA VAL A 289 18.17 19.52 44.02
C VAL A 289 18.08 21.03 43.77
N SER A 290 18.55 21.84 44.71
CA SER A 290 18.68 23.30 44.57
C SER A 290 19.92 23.72 43.77
N LEU A 291 20.81 22.78 43.44
CA LEU A 291 22.13 22.99 42.82
C LEU A 291 23.14 23.75 43.70
N GLU A 292 22.77 24.15 44.93
CA GLU A 292 23.57 24.98 45.85
C GLU A 292 24.86 24.29 46.36
N ALA A 293 24.98 22.96 46.24
CA ALA A 293 26.20 22.26 46.65
C ALA A 293 27.36 22.47 45.65
N CYS A 294 27.06 22.94 44.44
CA CYS A 294 28.03 23.30 43.42
C CYS A 294 28.18 24.81 43.31
N ASP A 295 29.40 25.26 43.01
CA ASP A 295 29.67 26.68 42.74
C ASP A 295 29.05 27.10 41.39
N ASP A 296 28.36 28.24 41.36
CA ASP A 296 27.76 28.83 40.14
C ASP A 296 28.86 29.31 39.17
N HIS A 297 30.06 29.63 39.68
CA HIS A 297 31.17 30.15 38.87
C HIS A 297 32.08 29.06 38.29
N VAL A 298 31.91 27.80 38.69
CA VAL A 298 32.70 26.67 38.20
C VAL A 298 31.78 25.64 37.56
N GLU A 299 31.99 25.39 36.27
CA GLU A 299 31.27 24.35 35.53
C GLU A 299 31.62 22.96 36.09
N THR A 300 30.85 22.50 37.07
CA THR A 300 31.03 21.20 37.75
C THR A 300 30.08 20.13 37.22
N SER A 301 28.90 20.53 36.73
CA SER A 301 27.89 19.67 36.12
C SER A 301 27.29 20.34 34.89
N TRP A 302 26.64 19.54 34.04
CA TRP A 302 25.95 20.07 32.87
C TRP A 302 24.83 21.06 33.25
N ALA A 303 24.16 20.86 34.40
CA ALA A 303 23.04 21.67 34.85
C ALA A 303 23.48 23.06 35.32
N VAL A 304 24.68 23.16 35.90
CA VAL A 304 25.32 24.43 36.28
C VAL A 304 25.67 25.23 35.02
N ARG A 305 26.32 24.58 34.05
CA ARG A 305 26.69 25.24 32.78
C ARG A 305 25.47 25.75 31.99
N ASP A 306 24.35 25.05 32.07
CA ASP A 306 23.12 25.41 31.37
C ASP A 306 22.24 26.43 32.13
N GLY A 307 22.74 26.97 33.26
CA GLY A 307 22.11 28.07 34.00
C GLY A 307 20.82 27.71 34.74
N LEU A 308 20.67 26.45 35.21
CA LEU A 308 19.43 25.94 35.81
C LEU A 308 19.22 26.28 37.30
N PHE A 309 20.04 27.17 37.88
CA PHE A 309 19.84 27.66 39.24
C PHE A 309 18.50 28.40 39.37
N GLY A 310 17.72 28.06 40.40
CA GLY A 310 16.38 28.65 40.62
C GLY A 310 15.30 28.25 39.60
N ALA A 311 15.61 27.38 38.63
CA ALA A 311 14.68 26.99 37.58
C ALA A 311 13.50 26.13 38.09
N SER A 312 12.33 26.33 37.48
CA SER A 312 11.15 25.49 37.74
C SER A 312 11.40 24.01 37.36
N VAL A 313 10.66 23.08 37.99
CA VAL A 313 10.76 21.65 37.65
C VAL A 313 10.38 21.39 36.19
N ALA A 314 9.40 22.13 35.67
CA ALA A 314 9.00 22.05 34.26
C ALA A 314 10.15 22.46 33.32
N ARG A 315 10.89 23.52 33.65
CA ARG A 315 12.07 23.98 32.90
C ARG A 315 13.18 22.93 32.89
N LYS A 316 13.55 22.42 34.07
CA LYS A 316 14.57 21.37 34.24
C LYS A 316 14.20 20.10 33.46
N TYR A 317 12.92 19.70 33.48
CA TYR A 317 12.43 18.54 32.73
C TYR A 317 12.38 18.77 31.22
N ALA A 318 11.91 19.92 30.76
CA ALA A 318 11.86 20.25 29.34
C ALA A 318 13.25 20.18 28.69
N ARG A 319 14.25 20.78 29.36
CA ARG A 319 15.63 20.84 28.88
C ARG A 319 16.31 19.47 28.83
N THR A 320 16.10 18.63 29.85
CA THR A 320 16.61 17.25 29.86
C THR A 320 15.90 16.32 28.90
N LEU A 321 14.59 16.48 28.72
CA LEU A 321 13.82 15.73 27.73
C LEU A 321 14.26 16.07 26.31
N TYR A 322 14.55 17.35 26.05
CA TYR A 322 15.16 17.80 24.81
C TYR A 322 16.53 17.15 24.58
N TRP A 323 17.43 17.16 25.57
CA TRP A 323 18.72 16.47 25.48
C TRP A 323 18.57 14.96 25.22
N ALA A 324 17.67 14.28 25.94
CA ALA A 324 17.46 12.85 25.80
C ALA A 324 16.89 12.49 24.41
N SER A 325 15.89 13.24 23.95
CA SER A 325 15.28 13.04 22.63
C SER A 325 16.31 13.28 21.52
N ARG A 326 17.13 14.32 21.66
CA ARG A 326 18.24 14.63 20.74
C ARG A 326 19.27 13.51 20.72
N THR A 327 19.74 13.04 21.87
CA THR A 327 20.83 12.04 21.94
C THR A 327 20.35 10.64 21.54
N MET A 328 19.08 10.31 21.75
CA MET A 328 18.51 9.02 21.36
C MET A 328 18.18 8.92 19.87
N VAL A 329 17.85 10.04 19.22
CA VAL A 329 17.34 10.06 17.85
C VAL A 329 18.32 10.70 16.86
N LEU A 330 19.10 11.70 17.29
CA LEU A 330 20.05 12.48 16.48
C LEU A 330 21.51 12.19 16.86
N LEU A 331 22.41 12.54 15.94
CA LEU A 331 23.87 12.55 16.16
C LEU A 331 24.39 14.00 16.30
N GLY A 332 23.63 14.85 16.99
CA GLY A 332 23.90 16.29 17.04
C GLY A 332 24.93 16.71 18.10
N TYR A 333 25.70 17.76 17.79
CA TYR A 333 26.77 18.31 18.64
C TYR A 333 26.32 19.60 19.38
N ASP A 334 27.10 20.01 20.37
CA ASP A 334 27.25 21.42 20.81
C ASP A 334 26.08 22.16 21.53
N ASP A 335 25.27 21.45 22.33
CA ASP A 335 24.30 22.13 23.22
C ASP A 335 24.43 21.73 24.67
N VAL A 336 23.73 20.68 25.08
CA VAL A 336 23.91 20.10 26.40
C VAL A 336 24.98 19.01 26.31
N THR A 337 26.20 19.36 26.66
CA THR A 337 27.35 18.44 26.72
C THR A 337 27.66 18.02 28.18
N PRO A 338 28.16 16.80 28.41
CA PRO A 338 28.60 16.41 29.75
C PRO A 338 29.84 17.21 30.16
N VAL A 339 29.92 17.55 31.45
CA VAL A 339 31.06 18.25 32.06
C VAL A 339 31.88 17.27 32.91
N SER A 340 31.21 16.39 33.66
CA SER A 340 31.88 15.40 34.50
C SER A 340 32.11 14.05 33.82
N ASP A 341 33.07 13.26 34.33
CA ASP A 341 33.37 11.90 33.83
C ASP A 341 32.14 10.99 33.88
N VAL A 342 31.33 11.09 34.95
CA VAL A 342 30.12 10.29 35.15
C VAL A 342 29.06 10.65 34.11
N GLU A 343 28.84 11.94 33.87
CA GLU A 343 27.94 12.43 32.83
C GLU A 343 28.43 11.99 31.44
N THR A 344 29.74 12.00 31.21
CA THR A 344 30.34 11.61 29.93
C THR A 344 30.13 10.12 29.66
N ILE A 345 30.39 9.26 30.65
CA ILE A 345 30.11 7.82 30.54
C ILE A 345 28.61 7.58 30.29
N TYR A 346 27.74 8.31 31.00
CA TYR A 346 26.31 8.20 30.80
C TYR A 346 25.88 8.58 29.38
N ALA A 347 26.39 9.72 28.86
CA ALA A 347 26.13 10.17 27.50
C ALA A 347 26.60 9.14 26.45
N LEU A 348 27.78 8.53 26.62
CA LEU A 348 28.29 7.48 25.73
C LEU A 348 27.36 6.26 25.67
N VAL A 349 26.84 5.82 26.82
CA VAL A 349 25.89 4.70 26.89
C VAL A 349 24.58 5.04 26.17
N VAL A 350 24.07 6.26 26.37
CA VAL A 350 22.82 6.73 25.73
C VAL A 350 22.99 6.83 24.21
N ILE A 351 24.11 7.35 23.72
CA ILE A 351 24.41 7.43 22.27
C ILE A 351 24.42 6.04 21.63
N LEU A 352 25.09 5.05 22.26
CA LEU A 352 25.10 3.68 21.77
C LEU A 352 23.69 3.06 21.75
N MET A 353 22.89 3.31 22.79
CA MET A 353 21.50 2.87 22.86
C MET A 353 20.64 3.51 21.75
N GLY A 354 20.85 4.80 21.48
CA GLY A 354 20.20 5.54 20.38
C GLY A 354 20.51 4.92 19.01
N ALA A 355 21.77 4.60 18.74
CA ALA A 355 22.18 3.97 17.48
C ALA A 355 21.53 2.58 17.25
N LEU A 356 21.46 1.75 18.30
CA LEU A 356 20.76 0.45 18.25
C LEU A 356 19.25 0.64 18.00
N PHE A 357 18.65 1.64 18.64
CA PHE A 357 17.24 1.94 18.47
C PHE A 357 16.92 2.45 17.06
N GLY A 358 17.68 3.40 16.52
CA GLY A 358 17.52 3.91 15.15
C GLY A 358 17.60 2.78 14.11
N SER A 359 18.55 1.85 14.31
CA SER A 359 18.69 0.65 13.46
C SER A 359 17.45 -0.27 13.54
N SER A 360 16.89 -0.46 14.74
CA SER A 360 15.68 -1.26 14.94
C SER A 360 14.44 -0.64 14.28
N LEU A 361 14.28 0.69 14.37
CA LEU A 361 13.21 1.41 13.69
C LEU A 361 13.32 1.28 12.18
N LEU A 362 14.51 1.53 11.62
CA LEU A 362 14.74 1.39 10.19
C LEU A 362 14.40 -0.03 9.69
N ALA A 363 14.85 -1.07 10.41
CA ALA A 363 14.53 -2.46 10.08
C ALA A 363 13.02 -2.74 10.11
N THR A 364 12.30 -2.17 11.08
CA THR A 364 10.84 -2.32 11.20
C THR A 364 10.10 -1.65 10.04
N PHE A 365 10.52 -0.43 9.65
CA PHE A 365 9.96 0.26 8.49
C PHE A 365 10.22 -0.49 7.18
N LEU A 366 11.45 -0.98 6.97
CA LEU A 366 11.79 -1.82 5.82
C LEU A 366 10.89 -3.07 5.76
N PHE A 367 10.67 -3.73 6.90
CA PHE A 367 9.77 -4.89 6.96
C PHE A 367 8.32 -4.52 6.59
N ILE A 368 7.79 -3.41 7.11
CA ILE A 368 6.43 -2.95 6.81
C ILE A 368 6.28 -2.66 5.32
N PHE A 369 7.19 -1.87 4.72
CA PHE A 369 7.07 -1.52 3.30
C PHE A 369 7.23 -2.74 2.40
N ARG A 370 8.16 -3.64 2.69
CA ARG A 370 8.33 -4.87 1.91
C ARG A 370 7.12 -5.79 2.04
N PHE A 371 6.61 -6.04 3.25
CA PHE A 371 5.54 -7.01 3.45
C PHE A 371 4.15 -6.46 3.05
N ARG A 372 3.80 -5.25 3.52
CA ARG A 372 2.50 -4.65 3.24
C ARG A 372 2.32 -4.34 1.76
N ASN A 373 3.39 -3.85 1.12
CA ASN A 373 3.33 -3.52 -0.29
C ASN A 373 3.78 -4.66 -1.20
N ALA A 374 4.21 -5.84 -0.72
CA ALA A 374 4.68 -6.92 -1.60
C ALA A 374 3.65 -7.27 -2.69
N ARG A 375 2.38 -7.44 -2.29
CA ARG A 375 1.29 -7.83 -3.21
C ARG A 375 0.96 -6.72 -4.20
N TYR A 376 0.78 -5.51 -3.69
CA TYR A 376 0.51 -4.35 -4.52
C TYR A 376 1.70 -4.01 -5.43
N ALA A 377 2.93 -4.18 -4.96
CA ALA A 377 4.14 -3.97 -5.74
C ALA A 377 4.27 -5.02 -6.85
N ALA A 378 3.97 -6.29 -6.57
CA ALA A 378 3.93 -7.33 -7.59
C ALA A 378 2.88 -7.00 -8.66
N PHE A 379 1.64 -6.72 -8.24
CA PHE A 379 0.56 -6.34 -9.16
C PHE A 379 0.88 -5.06 -9.95
N SER A 380 1.31 -3.99 -9.29
CA SER A 380 1.70 -2.74 -9.95
C SER A 380 2.88 -2.96 -10.89
N THR A 381 3.81 -3.86 -10.59
CA THR A 381 4.90 -4.20 -11.51
C THR A 381 4.35 -4.88 -12.76
N HIS A 382 3.36 -5.78 -12.62
CA HIS A 382 2.68 -6.36 -13.78
C HIS A 382 1.96 -5.30 -14.63
N VAL A 383 1.24 -4.36 -13.99
CA VAL A 383 0.55 -3.26 -14.70
C VAL A 383 1.54 -2.29 -15.36
N ASP A 384 2.64 -1.95 -14.69
CA ASP A 384 3.68 -1.07 -15.25
C ASP A 384 4.36 -1.73 -16.45
N ASN A 385 4.67 -3.04 -16.36
CA ASN A 385 5.21 -3.81 -17.47
C ASN A 385 4.24 -3.87 -18.65
N ALA A 386 2.94 -4.05 -18.38
CA ALA A 386 1.89 -4.00 -19.39
C ALA A 386 1.82 -2.62 -20.07
N ARG A 387 1.86 -1.54 -19.29
CA ARG A 387 1.85 -0.15 -19.78
C ARG A 387 3.04 0.12 -20.70
N GLU A 388 4.22 -0.34 -20.31
CA GLU A 388 5.43 -0.16 -21.11
C GLU A 388 5.41 -1.01 -22.39
N TYR A 389 4.92 -2.25 -22.31
CA TYR A 389 4.72 -3.10 -23.49
C TYR A 389 3.75 -2.43 -24.49
N MET A 390 2.56 -2.01 -24.04
CA MET A 390 1.56 -1.34 -24.89
C MET A 390 2.09 -0.03 -25.50
N ARG A 391 2.96 0.70 -24.78
CA ARG A 391 3.63 1.89 -25.31
C ARG A 391 4.64 1.51 -26.40
N SER A 392 5.45 0.48 -26.16
CA SER A 392 6.46 0.04 -27.12
C SER A 392 5.87 -0.49 -28.43
N GLN A 393 4.67 -1.06 -28.38
CA GLN A 393 3.93 -1.55 -29.54
C GLN A 393 2.99 -0.50 -30.16
N ASN A 394 3.05 0.77 -29.71
CA ASN A 394 2.20 1.86 -30.21
C ASN A 394 0.68 1.58 -30.16
N ILE A 395 0.21 0.82 -29.17
CA ILE A 395 -1.22 0.51 -29.03
C ILE A 395 -2.02 1.80 -28.78
N PRO A 396 -3.16 2.01 -29.49
CA PRO A 396 -4.02 3.18 -29.34
C PRO A 396 -4.41 3.48 -27.89
N ARG A 397 -4.55 4.77 -27.56
CA ARG A 397 -4.85 5.22 -26.19
C ARG A 397 -6.18 4.69 -25.66
N VAL A 398 -7.16 4.42 -26.53
CA VAL A 398 -8.48 3.90 -26.16
C VAL A 398 -8.35 2.50 -25.54
N VAL A 399 -7.71 1.57 -26.26
CA VAL A 399 -7.46 0.19 -25.79
C VAL A 399 -6.60 0.19 -24.53
N ARG A 400 -5.57 1.04 -24.48
CA ARG A 400 -4.72 1.18 -23.29
C ARG A 400 -5.51 1.58 -22.04
N ARG A 401 -6.48 2.49 -22.19
CA ARG A 401 -7.36 2.90 -21.08
C ARG A 401 -8.27 1.77 -20.65
N GLN A 402 -8.84 0.99 -21.57
CA GLN A 402 -9.67 -0.17 -21.23
C GLN A 402 -8.88 -1.23 -20.43
N VAL A 403 -7.66 -1.53 -20.87
CA VAL A 403 -6.75 -2.46 -20.15
C VAL A 403 -6.42 -1.95 -18.74
N ILE A 404 -6.08 -0.67 -18.59
CA ILE A 404 -5.79 -0.07 -17.28
C ILE A 404 -7.05 -0.04 -16.39
N ALA A 405 -8.21 0.26 -16.96
CA ALA A 405 -9.49 0.26 -16.26
C ALA A 405 -9.83 -1.15 -15.76
N TYR A 406 -9.62 -2.19 -16.59
CA TYR A 406 -9.77 -3.58 -16.19
C TYR A 406 -8.84 -3.94 -15.03
N PHE A 407 -7.54 -3.63 -15.12
CA PHE A 407 -6.61 -3.90 -14.02
C PHE A 407 -6.99 -3.14 -12.74
N SER A 408 -7.44 -1.89 -12.87
CA SER A 408 -7.91 -1.09 -11.72
C SER A 408 -9.16 -1.71 -11.08
N TYR A 409 -10.12 -2.15 -11.90
CA TYR A 409 -11.30 -2.89 -11.45
C TYR A 409 -10.92 -4.20 -10.75
N ALA A 410 -10.03 -4.98 -11.35
CA ALA A 410 -9.56 -6.26 -10.81
C ALA A 410 -8.86 -6.08 -9.46
N TRP A 411 -8.05 -5.03 -9.32
CA TRP A 411 -7.40 -4.71 -8.04
C TRP A 411 -8.41 -4.27 -6.97
N ASN A 412 -9.33 -3.37 -7.31
CA ASN A 412 -10.33 -2.85 -6.36
C ASN A 412 -11.33 -3.92 -5.91
N THR A 413 -11.58 -4.93 -6.74
CA THR A 413 -12.57 -5.96 -6.46
C THR A 413 -11.98 -7.22 -5.83
N HIS A 414 -10.75 -7.60 -6.21
CA HIS A 414 -10.14 -8.86 -5.75
C HIS A 414 -8.89 -8.68 -4.90
N HIS A 415 -8.31 -7.47 -4.84
CA HIS A 415 -7.07 -7.19 -4.09
C HIS A 415 -5.98 -8.27 -4.30
N SER A 416 -5.83 -8.73 -5.55
CA SER A 416 -4.92 -9.80 -6.00
C SER A 416 -5.16 -11.23 -5.49
N LEU A 417 -6.32 -11.55 -4.92
CA LEU A 417 -6.68 -12.93 -4.62
C LEU A 417 -7.41 -13.53 -5.83
N ASP A 418 -6.73 -14.41 -6.55
CA ASP A 418 -7.44 -15.30 -7.45
C ASP A 418 -8.30 -16.22 -6.58
N SER A 419 -9.63 -16.13 -6.73
CA SER A 419 -10.57 -16.81 -5.84
C SER A 419 -10.35 -18.32 -5.82
N GLU A 420 -9.84 -18.88 -6.91
CA GLU A 420 -9.51 -20.29 -7.06
C GLU A 420 -8.22 -20.67 -6.33
N GLU A 421 -7.17 -19.85 -6.38
CA GLU A 421 -5.91 -20.11 -5.65
C GLU A 421 -6.14 -20.07 -4.13
N ALA A 422 -6.95 -19.13 -3.65
CA ALA A 422 -7.33 -19.04 -2.25
C ALA A 422 -8.17 -20.25 -1.79
N LEU A 423 -9.04 -20.77 -2.65
CA LEU A 423 -9.77 -22.01 -2.40
C LEU A 423 -8.80 -23.18 -2.27
N HIS A 424 -7.83 -23.32 -3.17
CA HIS A 424 -6.85 -24.41 -3.15
C HIS A 424 -5.99 -24.46 -1.88
N LEU A 425 -5.74 -23.32 -1.23
CA LEU A 425 -5.02 -23.25 0.05
C LEU A 425 -5.83 -23.77 1.25
N MET A 426 -7.15 -23.87 1.14
CA MET A 426 -8.02 -24.36 2.22
C MET A 426 -8.05 -25.90 2.24
N PRO A 427 -8.25 -26.53 3.41
CA PRO A 427 -8.56 -27.96 3.46
C PRO A 427 -9.82 -28.33 2.64
N LYS A 428 -9.83 -29.47 1.96
CA LYS A 428 -10.91 -29.92 1.04
C LYS A 428 -12.33 -29.83 1.62
N HIS A 429 -12.50 -30.09 2.92
CA HIS A 429 -13.81 -30.00 3.58
C HIS A 429 -14.31 -28.55 3.71
N LEU A 430 -13.42 -27.58 3.91
CA LEU A 430 -13.76 -26.16 3.91
C LEU A 430 -13.96 -25.64 2.49
N GLN A 431 -13.16 -26.11 1.52
CA GLN A 431 -13.37 -25.82 0.11
C GLN A 431 -14.79 -26.21 -0.33
N SER A 432 -15.21 -27.45 -0.08
CA SER A 432 -16.55 -27.94 -0.43
C SER A 432 -17.64 -27.10 0.26
N LYS A 433 -17.44 -26.73 1.53
CA LYS A 433 -18.39 -25.86 2.26
C LYS A 433 -18.46 -24.46 1.66
N VAL A 434 -17.34 -23.86 1.26
CA VAL A 434 -17.28 -22.54 0.64
C VAL A 434 -17.86 -22.57 -0.78
N ILE A 435 -17.54 -23.58 -1.58
CA ILE A 435 -18.10 -23.78 -2.93
C ILE A 435 -19.62 -24.00 -2.86
N SER A 436 -20.10 -24.82 -1.93
CA SER A 436 -21.54 -25.06 -1.76
C SER A 436 -22.30 -23.79 -1.35
N THR A 437 -21.69 -22.93 -0.53
CA THR A 437 -22.33 -21.68 -0.07
C THR A 437 -22.26 -20.56 -1.10
N LEU A 438 -21.16 -20.43 -1.84
CA LEU A 438 -20.96 -19.36 -2.81
C LEU A 438 -21.53 -19.68 -4.20
N LYS A 439 -21.30 -20.89 -4.71
CA LYS A 439 -21.58 -21.28 -6.10
C LYS A 439 -22.85 -22.15 -6.21
N ALA A 440 -23.01 -23.19 -5.38
CA ALA A 440 -24.15 -24.12 -5.52
C ALA A 440 -25.52 -23.50 -5.20
N SER A 441 -25.58 -22.49 -4.33
CA SER A 441 -26.81 -21.70 -4.07
C SER A 441 -27.33 -21.01 -5.34
N ARG A 442 -26.44 -20.58 -6.24
CA ARG A 442 -26.81 -19.94 -7.51
C ARG A 442 -27.37 -20.95 -8.52
N ILE A 443 -26.76 -22.13 -8.61
CA ILE A 443 -27.21 -23.20 -9.51
C ILE A 443 -28.63 -23.67 -9.15
N LYS A 444 -28.98 -23.70 -7.85
CA LYS A 444 -30.34 -24.03 -7.39
C LYS A 444 -31.43 -23.07 -7.86
N GLN A 445 -31.08 -21.86 -8.32
CA GLN A 445 -32.05 -20.90 -8.86
C GLN A 445 -32.57 -21.34 -10.24
N VAL A 446 -31.86 -22.24 -10.94
CA VAL A 446 -32.24 -22.75 -12.25
C VAL A 446 -33.32 -23.82 -12.10
N CYS A 447 -34.43 -23.65 -12.82
CA CYS A 447 -35.67 -24.42 -12.59
C CYS A 447 -35.51 -25.94 -12.73
N PHE A 448 -34.69 -26.41 -13.67
CA PHE A 448 -34.46 -27.84 -13.90
C PHE A 448 -33.34 -28.45 -13.04
N LEU A 449 -32.51 -27.63 -12.38
CA LEU A 449 -31.45 -28.09 -11.47
C LEU A 449 -31.85 -28.00 -9.99
N ALA A 450 -32.94 -27.31 -9.68
CA ALA A 450 -33.37 -27.05 -8.30
C ALA A 450 -33.69 -28.32 -7.49
N LYS A 451 -34.11 -29.41 -8.15
CA LYS A 451 -34.53 -30.67 -7.52
C LYS A 451 -33.43 -31.74 -7.44
N GLU A 452 -32.26 -31.46 -7.97
CA GLU A 452 -31.16 -32.43 -8.05
C GLU A 452 -30.36 -32.58 -6.74
N ASN A 453 -29.59 -33.66 -6.65
CA ASN A 453 -28.79 -33.97 -5.46
C ASN A 453 -27.70 -32.90 -5.22
N VAL A 454 -27.41 -32.62 -3.95
CA VAL A 454 -26.40 -31.64 -3.51
C VAL A 454 -25.00 -32.02 -4.00
N GLU A 455 -24.69 -33.31 -4.14
CA GLU A 455 -23.42 -33.79 -4.66
C GLU A 455 -23.23 -33.44 -6.15
N PHE A 456 -24.26 -33.67 -6.97
CA PHE A 456 -24.28 -33.26 -8.38
C PHE A 456 -24.15 -31.73 -8.52
N LEU A 457 -24.88 -30.97 -7.70
CA LEU A 457 -24.80 -29.51 -7.68
C LEU A 457 -23.41 -29.00 -7.25
N ASN A 458 -22.73 -29.70 -6.33
CA ASN A 458 -21.37 -29.34 -5.93
C ASN A 458 -20.35 -29.61 -7.04
N LEU A 459 -20.57 -30.65 -7.85
CA LEU A 459 -19.72 -30.99 -9.00
C LEU A 459 -19.87 -29.93 -10.12
N LEU A 460 -21.11 -29.52 -10.41
CA LEU A 460 -21.38 -28.39 -11.31
C LEU A 460 -20.84 -27.08 -10.75
N ALA A 461 -20.97 -26.83 -9.44
CA ALA A 461 -20.42 -25.66 -8.78
C ALA A 461 -18.90 -25.58 -8.86
N ALA A 462 -18.20 -26.72 -8.82
CA ALA A 462 -16.76 -26.78 -9.04
C ALA A 462 -16.38 -26.52 -10.50
N ALA A 463 -17.25 -26.87 -11.46
CA ALA A 463 -17.04 -26.64 -12.89
C ALA A 463 -17.33 -25.19 -13.35
N LEU A 464 -17.97 -24.36 -12.50
CA LEU A 464 -18.21 -22.95 -12.81
C LEU A 464 -16.91 -22.15 -12.83
N VAL A 465 -16.57 -21.66 -14.02
CA VAL A 465 -15.43 -20.76 -14.25
C VAL A 465 -15.90 -19.33 -14.14
N ARG A 466 -15.10 -18.47 -13.52
CA ARG A 466 -15.40 -17.05 -13.38
C ARG A 466 -14.78 -16.28 -14.55
N CYS A 467 -15.60 -15.46 -15.22
CA CYS A 467 -15.17 -14.60 -16.32
C CYS A 467 -15.55 -13.15 -16.03
N VAL A 468 -14.71 -12.21 -16.47
CA VAL A 468 -14.92 -10.76 -16.30
C VAL A 468 -15.03 -10.12 -17.67
N TYR A 469 -16.12 -9.39 -17.90
CA TYR A 469 -16.40 -8.67 -19.15
C TYR A 469 -16.36 -7.16 -18.88
N SER A 470 -15.76 -6.40 -19.80
CA SER A 470 -15.69 -4.96 -19.74
C SER A 470 -16.94 -4.30 -20.35
N PRO A 471 -17.24 -3.04 -20.03
CA PRO A 471 -18.41 -2.35 -20.58
C PRO A 471 -18.38 -2.33 -22.12
N ALA A 472 -19.52 -2.60 -22.73
CA ALA A 472 -19.75 -2.79 -24.17
C ALA A 472 -19.22 -4.10 -24.78
N ASP A 473 -18.62 -5.00 -23.99
CA ASP A 473 -18.22 -6.32 -24.49
C ASP A 473 -19.44 -7.19 -24.82
N GLN A 474 -19.36 -7.91 -25.93
CA GLN A 474 -20.34 -8.91 -26.31
C GLN A 474 -20.03 -10.22 -25.57
N ILE A 475 -20.98 -10.73 -24.80
CA ILE A 475 -20.82 -11.94 -23.99
C ILE A 475 -21.19 -13.19 -24.79
N ILE A 476 -22.25 -13.10 -25.61
CA ILE A 476 -22.72 -14.19 -26.46
C ILE A 476 -22.54 -13.80 -27.92
N GLU A 477 -21.79 -14.61 -28.66
CA GLU A 477 -21.64 -14.50 -30.11
C GLU A 477 -22.77 -15.26 -30.82
N PRO A 478 -23.25 -14.77 -31.98
CA PRO A 478 -24.27 -15.46 -32.76
C PRO A 478 -23.74 -16.82 -33.25
N LYS A 479 -24.50 -17.89 -32.96
CA LYS A 479 -24.40 -19.27 -33.49
C LYS A 479 -23.45 -20.28 -32.82
N PHE A 480 -22.56 -19.92 -31.88
CA PHE A 480 -21.53 -20.87 -31.40
C PHE A 480 -21.39 -21.07 -29.88
N ASN A 481 -22.15 -20.38 -29.03
CA ASN A 481 -21.92 -20.44 -27.58
C ASN A 481 -22.89 -21.38 -26.85
N ALA A 482 -22.51 -22.65 -26.70
CA ALA A 482 -23.18 -23.63 -25.85
C ALA A 482 -22.78 -23.46 -24.35
N GLN A 483 -23.08 -22.29 -23.79
CA GLN A 483 -22.72 -21.92 -22.42
C GLN A 483 -23.87 -21.23 -21.70
N MET A 484 -23.98 -21.45 -20.40
CA MET A 484 -24.92 -20.75 -19.50
C MET A 484 -24.16 -19.77 -18.60
N PHE A 485 -24.77 -18.62 -18.32
CA PHE A 485 -24.15 -17.54 -17.56
C PHE A 485 -24.95 -17.16 -16.31
N PHE A 486 -24.25 -16.95 -15.19
CA PHE A 486 -24.81 -16.41 -13.94
C PHE A 486 -24.18 -15.06 -13.61
N VAL A 487 -25.00 -14.03 -13.40
CA VAL A 487 -24.52 -12.67 -13.08
C VAL A 487 -24.19 -12.57 -11.59
N ILE A 488 -22.90 -12.49 -11.27
CA ILE A 488 -22.42 -12.32 -9.89
C ILE A 488 -22.46 -10.85 -9.50
N ARG A 489 -22.03 -9.98 -10.42
CA ARG A 489 -21.92 -8.53 -10.23
C ARG A 489 -22.00 -7.84 -11.58
N GLY A 490 -22.67 -6.69 -11.63
CA GLY A 490 -22.84 -5.89 -12.84
C GLY A 490 -24.22 -6.04 -13.47
N THR A 491 -24.40 -5.40 -14.63
CA THR A 491 -25.64 -5.43 -15.41
C THR A 491 -25.38 -5.81 -16.85
N VAL A 492 -26.11 -6.82 -17.33
CA VAL A 492 -26.04 -7.33 -18.71
C VAL A 492 -27.32 -6.93 -19.44
N MET A 493 -27.18 -6.43 -20.65
CA MET A 493 -28.30 -6.16 -21.55
C MET A 493 -28.48 -7.34 -22.50
N LEU A 494 -29.64 -7.97 -22.46
CA LEU A 494 -30.09 -8.96 -23.43
C LEU A 494 -30.96 -8.25 -24.48
N SER A 495 -30.74 -8.52 -25.75
CA SER A 495 -31.54 -7.98 -26.86
C SER A 495 -31.74 -9.07 -27.91
N SER A 496 -32.89 -9.10 -28.58
CA SER A 496 -33.02 -9.94 -29.78
C SER A 496 -32.06 -9.43 -30.87
N PHE A 497 -31.66 -10.27 -31.82
CA PHE A 497 -30.76 -9.88 -32.90
C PHE A 497 -31.24 -8.66 -33.71
N ASP A 498 -32.55 -8.45 -33.81
CA ASP A 498 -33.17 -7.28 -34.49
C ASP A 498 -33.21 -6.00 -33.61
N GLY A 499 -32.66 -6.04 -32.39
CA GLY A 499 -32.66 -4.93 -31.43
C GLY A 499 -33.99 -4.72 -30.70
N SER A 500 -35.03 -5.50 -31.02
CA SER A 500 -36.31 -5.47 -30.31
C SER A 500 -36.25 -6.22 -28.96
N ASN A 501 -37.10 -5.83 -28.00
CA ASN A 501 -37.24 -6.49 -26.68
C ASN A 501 -35.99 -6.52 -25.78
N SER A 502 -35.32 -5.38 -25.55
CA SER A 502 -34.19 -5.32 -24.62
C SER A 502 -34.60 -5.64 -23.17
N LYS A 503 -33.95 -6.61 -22.53
CA LYS A 503 -34.10 -6.97 -21.12
C LYS A 503 -32.79 -6.72 -20.38
N GLU A 504 -32.85 -6.07 -19.22
CA GLU A 504 -31.68 -5.88 -18.35
C GLU A 504 -31.64 -6.97 -17.28
N CYS A 505 -30.53 -7.69 -17.22
CA CYS A 505 -30.21 -8.68 -16.19
C CYS A 505 -29.30 -8.05 -15.14
N GLN A 506 -29.67 -8.22 -13.88
CA GLN A 506 -28.96 -7.65 -12.73
C GLN A 506 -28.24 -8.74 -11.92
N THR A 507 -27.52 -8.30 -10.89
CA THR A 507 -26.84 -9.17 -9.94
C THR A 507 -27.80 -10.23 -9.36
N GLY A 508 -27.47 -11.51 -9.59
CA GLY A 508 -28.25 -12.67 -9.14
C GLY A 508 -29.14 -13.30 -10.21
N ASP A 509 -29.28 -12.68 -11.38
CA ASP A 509 -29.97 -13.27 -12.52
C ASP A 509 -29.07 -14.26 -13.28
N PHE A 510 -29.68 -15.14 -14.06
CA PHE A 510 -29.00 -16.04 -15.00
C PHE A 510 -29.65 -15.95 -16.39
N PHE A 511 -28.90 -16.32 -17.42
CA PHE A 511 -29.37 -16.31 -18.80
C PHE A 511 -28.66 -17.41 -19.62
N ALA A 512 -29.20 -17.69 -20.82
CA ALA A 512 -28.76 -18.80 -21.66
C ALA A 512 -28.87 -20.18 -20.99
N ASP A 513 -29.87 -20.37 -20.13
CA ASP A 513 -30.17 -21.64 -19.46
C ASP A 513 -30.63 -22.73 -20.44
N SER A 514 -31.32 -22.33 -21.51
CA SER A 514 -31.70 -23.24 -22.59
C SER A 514 -30.51 -23.78 -23.38
N CYS A 515 -29.35 -23.10 -23.41
CA CYS A 515 -28.18 -23.51 -24.20
C CYS A 515 -27.53 -24.81 -23.71
N LEU A 516 -27.74 -25.20 -22.45
CA LEU A 516 -27.22 -26.46 -21.92
C LEU A 516 -27.94 -27.68 -22.50
N LEU A 517 -29.25 -27.55 -22.76
CA LEU A 517 -30.10 -28.63 -23.27
C LEU A 517 -30.34 -28.52 -24.79
N PHE A 518 -30.54 -27.29 -25.29
CA PHE A 518 -30.92 -26.98 -26.68
C PHE A 518 -30.02 -25.87 -27.26
N PRO A 519 -28.78 -26.19 -27.65
CA PRO A 519 -27.80 -25.19 -28.10
C PRO A 519 -28.21 -24.45 -29.39
N GLU A 520 -29.06 -25.04 -30.23
CA GLU A 520 -29.45 -24.48 -31.54
C GLU A 520 -30.52 -23.36 -31.45
N THR A 521 -31.15 -23.18 -30.28
CA THR A 521 -32.37 -22.35 -30.15
C THR A 521 -32.17 -20.95 -29.59
N PHE A 522 -30.92 -20.54 -29.32
CA PHE A 522 -30.65 -19.29 -28.61
C PHE A 522 -30.47 -18.10 -29.57
N GLU A 523 -31.46 -17.20 -29.59
CA GLU A 523 -31.52 -16.05 -30.51
C GLU A 523 -31.33 -14.67 -29.84
N GLU A 524 -30.77 -14.64 -28.63
CA GLU A 524 -30.55 -13.39 -27.87
C GLU A 524 -29.08 -12.98 -27.87
N LYS A 525 -28.81 -11.70 -28.09
CA LYS A 525 -27.50 -11.07 -27.94
C LYS A 525 -27.34 -10.52 -26.53
N ALA A 526 -26.26 -10.91 -25.84
CA ALA A 526 -25.90 -10.42 -24.52
C ALA A 526 -24.72 -9.43 -24.60
N VAL A 527 -24.89 -8.22 -24.07
CA VAL A 527 -23.86 -7.16 -24.02
C VAL A 527 -23.70 -6.67 -22.60
N ALA A 528 -22.46 -6.57 -22.12
CA ALA A 528 -22.16 -5.99 -20.82
C ALA A 528 -22.38 -4.48 -20.84
N LYS A 529 -23.24 -3.94 -19.96
CA LYS A 529 -23.42 -2.48 -19.82
C LYS A 529 -22.39 -1.89 -18.87
N THR A 530 -21.95 -2.68 -17.89
CA THR A 530 -20.98 -2.33 -16.84
C THR A 530 -19.87 -3.38 -16.82
N PHE A 531 -18.86 -3.23 -15.97
CA PHE A 531 -18.03 -4.40 -15.66
C PHE A 531 -18.92 -5.50 -15.09
N CYS A 532 -18.91 -6.66 -15.74
CA CYS A 532 -19.75 -7.79 -15.40
C CYS A 532 -18.89 -8.98 -15.00
N GLU A 533 -19.14 -9.52 -13.82
CA GLU A 533 -18.54 -10.77 -13.38
C GLU A 533 -19.57 -11.88 -13.51
N LEU A 534 -19.26 -12.85 -14.36
CA LEU A 534 -20.15 -13.95 -14.68
C LEU A 534 -19.52 -15.27 -14.26
N TYR A 535 -20.33 -16.18 -13.72
CA TYR A 535 -19.96 -17.60 -13.74
C TYR A 535 -20.45 -18.23 -15.04
N VAL A 536 -19.55 -18.93 -15.71
CA VAL A 536 -19.80 -19.61 -16.99
C VAL A 536 -19.83 -21.11 -16.73
N LEU A 537 -20.92 -21.75 -17.17
CA LEU A 537 -21.03 -23.20 -17.23
C LEU A 537 -21.02 -23.63 -18.70
N ALA A 538 -19.95 -24.31 -19.12
CA ALA A 538 -19.86 -24.88 -20.45
C ALA A 538 -20.73 -26.14 -20.56
N LYS A 539 -21.41 -26.32 -21.71
CA LYS A 539 -22.18 -27.53 -21.98
C LYS A 539 -21.34 -28.80 -21.85
N SER A 540 -20.11 -28.81 -22.36
CA SER A 540 -19.20 -29.96 -22.23
C SER A 540 -18.98 -30.38 -20.79
N LYS A 541 -18.87 -29.42 -19.86
CA LYS A 541 -18.72 -29.69 -18.42
C LYS A 541 -20.00 -30.15 -17.75
N PHE A 542 -21.14 -29.68 -18.25
CA PHE A 542 -22.44 -30.20 -17.84
C PHE A 542 -22.62 -31.66 -18.30
N ASP A 543 -22.25 -31.98 -19.53
CA ASP A 543 -22.30 -33.34 -20.08
C ASP A 543 -21.31 -34.27 -19.38
N ASP A 544 -20.09 -33.81 -19.08
CA ASP A 544 -19.11 -34.54 -18.26
C ASP A 544 -19.72 -34.90 -16.89
N ALA A 545 -20.34 -33.93 -16.20
CA ALA A 545 -20.98 -34.13 -14.89
C ALA A 545 -22.17 -35.10 -14.95
N MET A 546 -22.97 -35.01 -16.01
CA MET A 546 -24.08 -35.94 -16.26
C MET A 546 -23.57 -37.36 -16.46
N SER A 547 -22.50 -37.55 -17.24
CA SER A 547 -21.89 -38.86 -17.48
C SER A 547 -21.22 -39.45 -16.24
N GLU A 548 -20.74 -38.62 -15.31
CA GLU A 548 -20.09 -39.07 -14.08
C GLU A 548 -21.11 -39.50 -13.02
N PHE A 549 -22.18 -38.72 -12.83
CA PHE A 549 -23.13 -38.93 -11.75
C PHE A 549 -24.36 -39.77 -12.15
N HIS A 550 -24.78 -39.71 -13.42
CA HIS A 550 -25.98 -40.40 -13.94
C HIS A 550 -25.66 -41.41 -15.05
N ARG A 551 -24.61 -42.23 -14.85
CA ARG A 551 -24.11 -43.22 -15.84
C ARG A 551 -25.18 -44.10 -16.50
N ASP A 552 -26.18 -44.54 -15.75
CA ASP A 552 -27.18 -45.50 -16.23
C ASP A 552 -28.50 -44.85 -16.70
N ASN A 553 -28.80 -43.62 -16.28
CA ASN A 553 -30.09 -42.94 -16.49
C ASN A 553 -29.95 -41.57 -17.19
N GLU A 554 -28.83 -41.29 -17.86
CA GLU A 554 -28.53 -39.97 -18.45
C GLU A 554 -29.65 -39.45 -19.37
N GLY A 555 -30.16 -40.32 -20.26
CA GLY A 555 -31.20 -39.98 -21.22
C GLY A 555 -32.52 -39.58 -20.55
N ASP A 556 -32.95 -40.35 -19.55
CA ASP A 556 -34.21 -40.13 -18.84
C ASP A 556 -34.16 -38.85 -17.98
N VAL A 557 -33.03 -38.63 -17.29
CA VAL A 557 -32.82 -37.43 -16.46
C VAL A 557 -32.75 -36.18 -17.36
N ARG A 558 -32.05 -36.24 -18.50
CA ARG A 558 -31.98 -35.12 -19.45
C ARG A 558 -33.35 -34.81 -20.07
N ALA A 559 -34.14 -35.83 -20.42
CA ALA A 559 -35.51 -35.65 -20.91
C ALA A 559 -36.41 -35.04 -19.84
N GLY A 560 -36.30 -35.48 -18.58
CA GLY A 560 -37.04 -34.90 -17.45
C GLY A 560 -36.66 -33.44 -17.15
N MET A 561 -35.37 -33.08 -17.27
CA MET A 561 -34.90 -31.70 -17.14
C MET A 561 -35.44 -30.81 -18.27
N ALA A 562 -35.45 -31.31 -19.51
CA ALA A 562 -36.01 -30.63 -20.68
C ALA A 562 -37.52 -30.38 -20.54
N GLU A 563 -38.28 -31.39 -20.12
CA GLU A 563 -39.72 -31.25 -19.86
C GLU A 563 -40.00 -30.22 -18.75
N THR A 564 -39.16 -30.19 -17.71
CA THR A 564 -39.27 -29.22 -16.62
C THR A 564 -39.02 -27.79 -17.10
N LEU A 565 -38.02 -27.60 -17.97
CA LEU A 565 -37.73 -26.31 -18.60
C LEU A 565 -38.88 -25.85 -19.52
N GLU A 566 -39.44 -26.76 -20.31
CA GLU A 566 -40.55 -26.44 -21.23
C GLU A 566 -41.83 -26.07 -20.46
N LYS A 567 -42.15 -26.79 -19.39
CA LYS A 567 -43.26 -26.45 -18.49
C LYS A 567 -43.06 -25.07 -17.86
N TYR A 568 -41.85 -24.77 -17.39
CA TYR A 568 -41.51 -23.50 -16.77
C TYR A 568 -41.59 -22.33 -17.75
N THR A 569 -40.99 -22.45 -18.94
CA THR A 569 -41.04 -21.41 -19.99
C THR A 569 -42.47 -21.14 -20.48
N THR A 570 -43.29 -22.20 -20.59
CA THR A 570 -44.71 -22.09 -20.94
C THR A 570 -45.52 -21.38 -19.85
N GLN A 571 -45.26 -21.67 -18.58
CA GLN A 571 -45.85 -20.93 -17.47
C GLN A 571 -45.41 -19.47 -17.50
N LEU A 572 -44.13 -19.17 -17.69
CA LEU A 572 -43.62 -17.81 -17.76
C LEU A 572 -44.28 -17.00 -18.89
N ARG A 573 -44.46 -17.60 -20.08
CA ARG A 573 -45.20 -16.98 -21.19
C ARG A 573 -46.66 -16.71 -20.84
N LYS A 574 -47.35 -17.64 -20.15
CA LYS A 574 -48.72 -17.45 -19.68
C LYS A 574 -48.81 -16.33 -18.64
N THR A 575 -47.92 -16.31 -17.65
CA THR A 575 -47.86 -15.27 -16.62
C THR A 575 -47.51 -13.91 -17.21
N LYS A 576 -46.60 -13.83 -18.20
CA LYS A 576 -46.26 -12.59 -18.91
C LYS A 576 -47.43 -12.06 -19.76
N LYS A 577 -48.25 -12.96 -20.34
CA LYS A 577 -49.51 -12.59 -21.00
C LYS A 577 -50.58 -12.11 -20.00
N LEU A 578 -50.62 -12.67 -18.80
CA LEU A 578 -51.56 -12.29 -17.73
C LEU A 578 -51.18 -10.99 -17.01
N LEU A 579 -49.88 -10.67 -16.92
CA LEU A 579 -49.35 -9.44 -16.32
C LEU A 579 -49.49 -8.19 -17.22
N GLY A 580 -50.17 -8.29 -18.36
CA GLY A 580 -50.62 -7.14 -19.14
C GLY A 580 -49.51 -6.41 -19.91
N ALA A 581 -48.88 -7.08 -20.88
CA ALA A 581 -48.22 -6.38 -21.98
C ALA A 581 -49.26 -5.94 -23.02
N HIS A 582 -50.03 -4.89 -22.69
CA HIS A 582 -50.73 -4.09 -23.69
C HIS A 582 -49.86 -2.87 -24.01
N ASN A 583 -49.65 -2.63 -25.30
CA ASN A 583 -48.91 -1.51 -25.85
C ASN A 583 -49.12 -0.20 -25.06
N ARG A 584 -48.05 0.31 -24.44
CA ARG A 584 -47.87 1.74 -24.20
C ARG A 584 -47.18 2.36 -25.42
N ALA A 585 -47.87 2.27 -26.55
CA ALA A 585 -47.65 3.16 -27.68
C ALA A 585 -48.87 4.10 -27.73
N GLY A 586 -48.62 5.41 -27.55
CA GLY A 586 -49.61 6.46 -27.78
C GLY A 586 -50.25 7.05 -26.53
N SER A 587 -49.64 8.11 -25.98
CA SER A 587 -50.33 9.38 -25.67
C SER A 587 -49.42 10.33 -24.89
N THR A 588 -48.65 11.14 -25.62
CA THR A 588 -48.38 12.53 -25.23
C THR A 588 -48.45 13.38 -26.49
N ARG A 589 -49.34 14.38 -26.46
CA ARG A 589 -49.67 15.28 -27.56
C ARG A 589 -48.58 16.36 -27.77
N ARG A 590 -48.19 16.52 -29.04
CA ARG A 590 -47.93 17.75 -29.85
C ARG A 590 -47.22 18.98 -29.23
N ALA A 591 -46.06 19.30 -29.82
CA ALA A 591 -45.64 20.58 -30.46
C ALA A 591 -44.13 20.43 -30.79
N GLY A 592 -43.56 20.72 -31.96
CA GLY A 592 -43.97 21.30 -33.24
C GLY A 592 -42.89 20.98 -34.30
N ASP A 593 -43.12 21.45 -35.52
CA ASP A 593 -42.53 21.06 -36.81
C ASP A 593 -41.00 21.10 -36.99
N LEU A 594 -40.50 20.18 -37.85
CA LEU A 594 -39.94 20.46 -39.19
C LEU A 594 -38.61 19.74 -39.51
N ASN A 595 -38.72 18.76 -40.42
CA ASN A 595 -37.82 18.25 -41.49
C ASN A 595 -36.28 18.30 -41.43
N ASN A 596 -35.73 17.24 -42.04
CA ASN A 596 -34.40 17.03 -42.63
C ASN A 596 -33.28 16.50 -41.72
N SER A 597 -33.05 15.18 -41.79
CA SER A 597 -31.79 14.67 -42.36
C SER A 597 -31.85 13.15 -42.57
N THR A 598 -31.74 12.81 -43.85
CA THR A 598 -31.29 11.57 -44.47
C THR A 598 -30.35 10.68 -43.64
N THR A 599 -30.59 9.37 -43.76
CA THR A 599 -29.60 8.29 -43.92
C THR A 599 -28.16 8.76 -44.14
N GLU A 600 -27.30 8.59 -43.15
CA GLU A 600 -25.88 8.26 -43.38
C GLU A 600 -25.39 7.22 -42.39
N SER A 601 -24.97 6.12 -42.99
CA SER A 601 -24.15 5.05 -42.46
C SER A 601 -22.84 5.55 -41.85
N SER A 602 -22.39 4.83 -40.83
CA SER A 602 -20.99 4.53 -40.53
C SER A 602 -19.93 5.28 -41.35
N HIS A 603 -19.29 6.29 -40.75
CA HIS A 603 -17.83 6.42 -40.71
C HIS A 603 -17.41 7.60 -39.82
N ASN A 604 -16.33 7.39 -39.06
CA ASN A 604 -15.45 8.40 -38.47
C ASN A 604 -16.10 9.53 -37.67
N ARG A 605 -16.48 9.25 -36.41
CA ARG A 605 -16.40 10.27 -35.36
C ARG A 605 -15.09 10.07 -34.60
N SER A 606 -14.10 10.88 -34.93
CA SER A 606 -13.04 11.23 -33.99
C SER A 606 -13.72 11.83 -32.75
N GLN A 607 -13.90 11.02 -31.70
CA GLN A 607 -14.51 11.44 -30.44
C GLN A 607 -13.62 12.51 -29.80
N ASN A 608 -14.00 13.79 -29.95
CA ASN A 608 -13.66 14.78 -28.95
C ASN A 608 -14.42 14.39 -27.68
N VAL A 609 -13.70 13.87 -26.70
CA VAL A 609 -14.25 13.51 -25.38
C VAL A 609 -14.87 14.75 -24.77
N ASP A 610 -16.14 14.67 -24.36
CA ASP A 610 -16.86 15.79 -23.74
C ASP A 610 -16.05 16.37 -22.57
N TRP A 611 -16.00 17.70 -22.49
CA TRP A 611 -15.19 18.42 -21.50
C TRP A 611 -15.53 18.06 -20.04
N LYS A 612 -16.75 17.56 -19.81
CA LYS A 612 -17.29 17.13 -18.50
C LYS A 612 -16.76 15.77 -18.03
N LEU A 613 -16.30 14.92 -18.95
CA LEU A 613 -15.92 13.54 -18.65
C LEU A 613 -14.53 13.45 -18.00
N PRO A 614 -14.30 12.46 -17.11
CA PRO A 614 -12.98 12.18 -16.57
C PRO A 614 -12.02 11.78 -17.70
N GLY A 615 -10.94 12.56 -17.89
CA GLY A 615 -9.94 12.33 -18.94
C GLY A 615 -10.02 13.27 -20.16
N SER A 616 -10.93 14.25 -20.16
CA SER A 616 -10.90 15.37 -21.11
C SER A 616 -9.70 16.28 -20.85
N ALA A 617 -9.14 16.89 -21.91
CA ALA A 617 -7.97 17.77 -21.77
C ALA A 617 -8.25 18.98 -20.85
N PHE A 618 -9.48 19.54 -20.94
CA PHE A 618 -9.94 20.62 -20.07
C PHE A 618 -9.98 20.19 -18.60
N ARG A 619 -10.55 19.02 -18.30
CA ARG A 619 -10.68 18.50 -16.92
C ARG A 619 -9.31 18.35 -16.25
N ILE A 620 -8.33 17.83 -16.99
CA ILE A 620 -6.98 17.63 -16.48
C ILE A 620 -6.26 18.95 -16.24
N HIS A 621 -6.38 19.91 -17.16
CA HIS A 621 -5.80 21.24 -16.97
C HIS A 621 -6.43 21.95 -15.77
N TRP A 622 -7.75 21.83 -15.59
CA TRP A 622 -8.47 22.35 -14.43
C TRP A 622 -7.99 21.72 -13.12
N ASP A 623 -7.87 20.39 -13.09
CA ASP A 623 -7.39 19.68 -11.90
C ASP A 623 -5.91 20.00 -11.60
N ALA A 624 -5.09 20.28 -12.61
CA ALA A 624 -3.71 20.75 -12.45
C ALA A 624 -3.64 22.18 -11.86
N VAL A 625 -4.45 23.12 -12.37
CA VAL A 625 -4.57 24.47 -11.79
C VAL A 625 -5.08 24.40 -10.35
N ARG A 626 -6.03 23.51 -10.07
CA ARG A 626 -6.53 23.26 -8.71
C ARG A 626 -5.43 22.73 -7.80
N LEU A 627 -4.64 21.76 -8.25
CA LEU A 627 -3.52 21.23 -7.46
C LEU A 627 -2.50 22.33 -7.14
N LEU A 628 -2.11 23.13 -8.13
CA LEU A 628 -1.18 24.25 -7.93
C LEU A 628 -1.72 25.28 -6.93
N SER A 629 -3.01 25.60 -7.02
CA SER A 629 -3.69 26.52 -6.10
C SER A 629 -3.74 26.00 -4.66
N ILE A 630 -3.96 24.69 -4.47
CA ILE A 630 -3.91 24.07 -3.13
C ILE A 630 -2.49 24.11 -2.57
N ILE A 631 -1.47 23.82 -3.39
CA ILE A 631 -0.07 23.90 -2.97
C ILE A 631 0.28 25.33 -2.55
N PHE A 632 -0.13 26.34 -3.32
CA PHE A 632 0.08 27.74 -2.95
C PHE A 632 -0.53 28.06 -1.57
N ILE A 633 -1.81 27.72 -1.35
CA ILE A 633 -2.47 27.93 -0.05
C ILE A 633 -1.76 27.20 1.09
N ALA A 634 -1.25 26.00 0.82
CA ALA A 634 -0.55 25.21 1.82
C ALA A 634 0.64 25.96 2.42
N PHE A 635 1.43 26.64 1.59
CA PHE A 635 2.59 27.42 2.04
C PHE A 635 2.21 28.85 2.47
N GLU A 636 1.23 29.46 1.81
CA GLU A 636 0.85 30.85 2.06
C GLU A 636 0.18 31.02 3.44
N VAL A 637 -0.68 30.09 3.84
CA VAL A 637 -1.49 30.22 5.08
C VAL A 637 -0.63 30.18 6.35
N PRO A 638 0.26 29.18 6.57
CA PRO A 638 1.12 29.16 7.76
C PRO A 638 2.10 30.35 7.77
N TYR A 639 2.69 30.67 6.61
CA TYR A 639 3.57 31.84 6.47
C TYR A 639 2.87 33.14 6.87
N PHE A 640 1.63 33.36 6.37
CA PHE A 640 0.83 34.52 6.74
C PHE A 640 0.52 34.56 8.24
N SER A 641 0.12 33.41 8.81
CA SER A 641 -0.29 33.35 10.22
C SER A 641 0.83 33.72 11.18
N VAL A 642 2.08 33.37 10.85
CA VAL A 642 3.22 33.54 11.75
C VAL A 642 4.01 34.82 11.46
N PHE A 643 4.37 35.08 10.20
CA PHE A 643 5.29 36.17 9.88
C PHE A 643 4.59 37.51 9.61
N ILE A 644 3.29 37.52 9.28
CA ILE A 644 2.56 38.73 8.86
C ILE A 644 1.44 39.10 9.84
N SER A 645 0.66 38.14 10.34
CA SER A 645 -0.47 38.46 11.22
C SER A 645 -0.06 38.84 12.65
N ILE A 646 1.09 38.36 13.13
CA ILE A 646 1.58 38.56 14.50
C ILE A 646 2.17 39.98 14.68
N THR A 647 2.59 40.63 13.60
CA THR A 647 3.34 41.91 13.63
C THR A 647 2.48 43.18 13.73
N ASN A 648 1.15 43.10 13.59
CA ASN A 648 0.29 44.28 13.57
C ASN A 648 0.14 45.00 14.93
N GLU A 649 0.43 44.35 16.07
CA GLU A 649 0.34 45.00 17.39
C GLU A 649 1.71 45.36 18.00
N GLN A 650 2.81 44.77 17.53
CA GLN A 650 4.18 45.11 17.92
C GLN A 650 5.09 45.07 16.69
N HIS A 651 5.41 46.26 16.16
CA HIS A 651 6.21 46.46 14.95
C HIS A 651 7.62 45.86 15.11
N LEU A 652 7.86 44.62 14.66
CA LEU A 652 9.21 44.04 14.54
C LEU A 652 9.73 44.06 13.10
N PHE A 653 8.83 43.95 12.12
CA PHE A 653 9.14 44.01 10.69
C PHE A 653 8.32 45.13 10.02
N VAL A 654 8.97 45.95 9.19
CA VAL A 654 8.35 47.05 8.45
C VAL A 654 7.77 46.53 7.13
N GLU A 655 6.79 45.64 7.17
CA GLU A 655 5.99 45.36 5.97
C GLU A 655 4.64 46.08 6.08
N GLN A 656 4.54 47.21 5.38
CA GLN A 656 3.27 47.87 5.15
C GLN A 656 2.35 46.92 4.36
N PRO A 657 1.07 46.79 4.72
CA PRO A 657 0.11 45.97 3.98
C PRO A 657 -0.25 46.69 2.68
N GLU A 658 0.66 46.75 1.71
CA GLU A 658 0.28 47.17 0.37
C GLU A 658 -0.67 46.11 -0.21
N PHE A 659 -1.69 46.56 -0.94
CA PHE A 659 -2.55 45.73 -1.78
C PHE A 659 -1.73 45.14 -2.95
N GLY A 660 -0.74 44.30 -2.64
CA GLY A 660 0.24 43.76 -3.56
C GLY A 660 -0.25 42.52 -4.32
N LEU A 661 0.62 42.02 -5.19
CA LEU A 661 0.38 40.86 -6.06
C LEU A 661 -0.11 39.62 -5.28
N ARG A 662 0.38 39.41 -4.05
CA ARG A 662 -0.02 38.30 -3.17
C ARG A 662 -1.50 38.32 -2.80
N TYR A 663 -2.03 39.47 -2.36
CA TYR A 663 -3.46 39.59 -2.02
C TYR A 663 -4.34 39.37 -3.25
N SER A 664 -3.94 39.91 -4.40
CA SER A 664 -4.65 39.70 -5.67
C SER A 664 -4.67 38.23 -6.10
N LEU A 665 -3.55 37.51 -5.92
CA LEU A 665 -3.42 36.10 -6.22
C LEU A 665 -4.26 35.24 -5.26
N ALA A 666 -4.23 35.54 -3.96
CA ALA A 666 -5.05 34.86 -2.97
C ALA A 666 -6.56 35.03 -3.24
N PHE A 667 -6.99 36.24 -3.62
CA PHE A 667 -8.37 36.51 -4.02
C PHE A 667 -8.76 35.74 -5.29
N LEU A 668 -7.92 35.77 -6.34
CA LEU A 668 -8.14 35.02 -7.57
C LEU A 668 -8.32 33.52 -7.29
N ILE A 669 -7.49 32.97 -6.39
CA ILE A 669 -7.56 31.58 -5.98
C ILE A 669 -8.90 31.27 -5.27
N GLU A 670 -9.40 32.14 -4.40
CA GLU A 670 -10.71 31.94 -3.77
C GLU A 670 -11.88 31.97 -4.76
N VAL A 671 -11.79 32.82 -5.80
CA VAL A 671 -12.75 32.82 -6.92
C VAL A 671 -12.68 31.51 -7.70
N LEU A 672 -11.47 31.00 -7.98
CA LEU A 672 -11.26 29.72 -8.65
C LEU A 672 -11.87 28.55 -7.86
N PHE A 673 -11.74 28.54 -6.52
CA PHE A 673 -12.34 27.50 -5.69
C PHE A 673 -13.87 27.60 -5.59
N GLY A 674 -14.42 28.82 -5.63
CA GLY A 674 -15.86 29.03 -5.77
C GLY A 674 -16.39 28.45 -7.08
N ALA A 675 -15.70 28.72 -8.20
CA ALA A 675 -16.03 28.13 -9.50
C ALA A 675 -15.91 26.60 -9.48
N ASP A 676 -14.84 26.07 -8.88
CA ASP A 676 -14.61 24.62 -8.76
C ASP A 676 -15.68 23.91 -7.91
N LEU A 677 -16.20 24.56 -6.86
CA LEU A 677 -17.32 24.04 -6.07
C LEU A 677 -18.58 23.87 -6.93
N VAL A 678 -18.90 24.89 -7.74
CA VAL A 678 -20.06 24.86 -8.66
C VAL A 678 -19.86 23.78 -9.73
N LEU A 679 -18.71 23.75 -10.40
CA LEU A 679 -18.43 22.79 -11.46
C LEU A 679 -18.48 21.33 -10.95
N ARG A 680 -17.92 21.05 -9.77
CA ARG A 680 -17.98 19.70 -9.16
C ARG A 680 -19.36 19.31 -8.66
N SER A 681 -20.16 20.28 -8.21
CA SER A 681 -21.51 19.98 -7.72
C SER A 681 -22.50 19.58 -8.82
N ARG A 682 -22.30 20.06 -10.06
CA ARG A 682 -23.36 20.01 -11.09
C ARG A 682 -22.91 19.52 -12.47
N TYR A 683 -21.63 19.64 -12.83
CA TYR A 683 -21.18 19.43 -14.21
C TYR A 683 -20.16 18.31 -14.37
N PHE A 684 -19.22 18.14 -13.43
CA PHE A 684 -18.19 17.13 -13.57
C PHE A 684 -18.73 15.74 -13.28
N ALA A 685 -18.73 14.88 -14.30
CA ALA A 685 -19.10 13.49 -14.18
C ALA A 685 -18.05 12.76 -13.32
N HIS A 686 -18.51 11.90 -12.43
CA HIS A 686 -17.65 11.02 -11.65
C HIS A 686 -17.81 9.59 -12.15
N LEU A 687 -16.72 8.82 -12.12
CA LEU A 687 -16.78 7.39 -12.39
C LEU A 687 -17.23 6.70 -11.11
N ASP A 688 -18.28 5.89 -11.18
CA ASP A 688 -18.64 5.02 -10.06
C ASP A 688 -17.51 3.98 -9.85
N PRO A 689 -16.90 3.86 -8.66
CA PRO A 689 -15.81 2.91 -8.43
C PRO A 689 -16.21 1.45 -8.60
N ILE A 690 -17.51 1.13 -8.53
CA ILE A 690 -18.04 -0.24 -8.67
C ILE A 690 -18.41 -0.54 -10.11
N VAL A 691 -19.07 0.42 -10.75
CA VAL A 691 -19.69 0.24 -12.08
C VAL A 691 -18.76 0.70 -13.20
N MET A 692 -17.80 1.57 -12.87
CA MET A 692 -16.83 2.25 -13.77
C MET A 692 -17.50 2.92 -14.98
N LEU A 693 -18.75 3.35 -14.82
CA LEU A 693 -19.45 4.19 -15.79
C LEU A 693 -19.43 5.65 -15.32
N PRO A 694 -19.31 6.61 -16.25
CA PRO A 694 -19.47 8.01 -15.93
C PRO A 694 -20.94 8.28 -15.59
N ILE A 695 -21.20 8.76 -14.38
CA ILE A 695 -22.52 9.25 -13.98
C ILE A 695 -22.62 10.71 -14.40
N GLU A 696 -23.51 10.99 -15.36
CA GLU A 696 -23.72 12.33 -15.92
C GLU A 696 -24.91 13.07 -15.27
N ASP A 697 -25.78 12.35 -14.56
CA ASP A 697 -26.98 12.90 -13.94
C ASP A 697 -26.63 13.91 -12.82
N PRO A 698 -27.02 15.20 -12.94
CA PRO A 698 -26.63 16.24 -11.98
C PRO A 698 -27.07 15.97 -10.54
N GLN A 699 -28.24 15.32 -10.36
CA GLN A 699 -28.77 14.99 -9.03
C GLN A 699 -27.94 13.91 -8.34
N LEU A 700 -27.50 12.89 -9.09
CA LEU A 700 -26.66 11.81 -8.59
C LEU A 700 -25.23 12.32 -8.32
N ILE A 701 -24.70 13.20 -9.17
CA ILE A 701 -23.41 13.88 -8.95
C ILE A 701 -23.43 14.65 -7.62
N PHE A 702 -24.45 15.47 -7.38
CA PHE A 702 -24.55 16.23 -6.13
C PHE A 702 -24.73 15.33 -4.90
N ALA A 703 -25.55 14.29 -4.99
CA ALA A 703 -25.76 13.35 -3.89
C ALA A 703 -24.44 12.63 -3.50
N ALA A 704 -23.67 12.19 -4.50
CA ALA A 704 -22.36 11.58 -4.29
C ALA A 704 -21.36 12.57 -3.66
N TYR A 705 -21.31 13.81 -4.17
CA TYR A 705 -20.40 14.83 -3.65
C TYR A 705 -20.76 15.26 -2.21
N LYS A 706 -22.05 15.34 -1.90
CA LYS A 706 -22.56 15.61 -0.54
C LYS A 706 -22.10 14.56 0.47
N ALA A 707 -22.12 13.29 0.07
CA ALA A 707 -21.64 12.18 0.92
C ALA A 707 -20.12 12.19 1.10
N ASN A 708 -19.36 12.62 0.07
CA ASN A 708 -17.90 12.47 0.01
C ASN A 708 -17.08 13.70 0.45
N GLY A 709 -17.73 14.84 0.74
CA GLY A 709 -17.03 15.98 1.37
C GLY A 709 -17.45 17.39 0.96
N PHE A 710 -18.62 17.59 0.33
CA PHE A 710 -19.13 18.92 -0.01
C PHE A 710 -19.07 19.92 1.17
N TYR A 711 -19.49 19.50 2.37
CA TYR A 711 -19.51 20.40 3.53
C TYR A 711 -18.11 20.85 3.97
N VAL A 712 -17.12 19.96 3.88
CA VAL A 712 -15.72 20.30 4.21
C VAL A 712 -15.19 21.31 3.19
N ASP A 713 -15.50 21.11 1.91
CA ASP A 713 -15.10 22.02 0.84
C ASP A 713 -15.80 23.38 0.93
N LEU A 714 -17.06 23.40 1.37
CA LEU A 714 -17.82 24.61 1.63
C LEU A 714 -17.21 25.41 2.78
N ILE A 715 -16.93 24.77 3.91
CA ILE A 715 -16.28 25.41 5.07
C ILE A 715 -14.91 25.97 4.69
N ALA A 716 -14.14 25.22 3.90
CA ALA A 716 -12.84 25.67 3.43
C ALA A 716 -12.90 26.82 2.41
N TRP A 717 -14.06 27.09 1.81
CA TRP A 717 -14.28 28.20 0.86
C TRP A 717 -14.85 29.46 1.49
N LEU A 718 -15.48 29.38 2.67
CA LEU A 718 -16.06 30.54 3.32
C LEU A 718 -15.02 31.67 3.45
N PRO A 719 -15.23 32.83 2.80
CA PRO A 719 -14.25 33.92 2.78
C PRO A 719 -14.28 34.75 4.07
N VAL A 720 -14.42 34.09 5.24
CA VAL A 720 -14.59 34.76 6.55
C VAL A 720 -13.40 35.67 6.85
N GLY A 721 -12.17 35.21 6.58
CA GLY A 721 -10.97 36.04 6.83
C GLY A 721 -10.91 37.31 5.98
N VAL A 722 -11.26 37.23 4.69
CA VAL A 722 -11.25 38.39 3.78
C VAL A 722 -12.36 39.38 4.14
N ILE A 723 -13.53 38.86 4.51
CA ILE A 723 -14.67 39.67 4.95
C ILE A 723 -14.34 40.39 6.26
N LEU A 724 -13.74 39.70 7.24
CA LEU A 724 -13.38 40.26 8.54
C LEU A 724 -12.31 41.35 8.42
N GLU A 725 -11.33 41.16 7.54
CA GLU A 725 -10.30 42.17 7.21
C GLU A 725 -10.89 43.41 6.53
N SER A 726 -11.97 43.26 5.75
CA SER A 726 -12.63 44.39 5.08
C SER A 726 -13.63 45.14 5.95
N LEU A 727 -14.14 44.54 7.03
CA LEU A 727 -15.28 45.05 7.81
C LEU A 727 -14.92 45.63 9.18
N ALA A 728 -13.75 45.32 9.76
CA ALA A 728 -13.56 45.50 11.20
C ALA A 728 -12.40 46.43 11.62
N THR A 729 -12.68 47.22 12.66
CA THR A 729 -11.75 47.99 13.50
C THR A 729 -10.68 47.10 14.15
N ALA A 730 -9.52 47.69 14.47
CA ALA A 730 -8.27 47.03 14.87
C ALA A 730 -8.37 45.86 15.88
N SER A 731 -9.37 45.82 16.78
CA SER A 731 -9.52 44.76 17.79
C SER A 731 -9.96 43.39 17.26
N ASP A 732 -10.71 43.34 16.16
CA ASP A 732 -11.25 42.09 15.60
C ASP A 732 -10.31 41.44 14.55
N GLN A 733 -9.25 42.15 14.14
CA GLN A 733 -8.23 41.62 13.23
C GLN A 733 -7.38 40.50 13.86
N LYS A 734 -7.32 40.45 15.20
CA LYS A 734 -6.53 39.49 15.99
C LYS A 734 -6.85 38.01 15.72
N TYR A 735 -8.07 37.71 15.26
CA TYR A 735 -8.51 36.33 14.99
C TYR A 735 -8.59 35.97 13.50
N SER A 736 -8.25 36.88 12.57
CA SER A 736 -8.35 36.63 11.12
C SER A 736 -7.54 35.40 10.68
N TRP A 737 -6.33 35.23 11.23
CA TRP A 737 -5.45 34.09 10.91
C TRP A 737 -6.08 32.73 11.24
N MET A 738 -6.87 32.63 12.32
CA MET A 738 -7.55 31.39 12.73
C MET A 738 -8.56 30.93 11.68
N PHE A 739 -9.28 31.87 11.04
CA PHE A 739 -10.22 31.55 9.98
C PHE A 739 -9.51 31.17 8.67
N ARG A 740 -8.32 31.72 8.40
CA ARG A 740 -7.49 31.34 7.24
C ARG A 740 -6.98 29.89 7.34
N LEU A 741 -6.76 29.36 8.54
CA LEU A 741 -6.38 27.94 8.75
C LEU A 741 -7.42 26.94 8.21
N LEU A 742 -8.70 27.32 8.14
CA LEU A 742 -9.76 26.46 7.55
C LEU A 742 -9.48 26.13 6.08
N ARG A 743 -8.71 26.95 5.36
CA ARG A 743 -8.31 26.69 3.97
C ARG A 743 -7.40 25.47 3.84
N LEU A 744 -6.66 25.10 4.89
CA LEU A 744 -5.79 23.90 4.91
C LEU A 744 -6.58 22.59 4.83
N LEU A 745 -7.90 22.60 5.11
CA LEU A 745 -8.78 21.43 4.91
C LEU A 745 -8.77 20.93 3.45
N ARG A 746 -8.42 21.80 2.49
CA ARG A 746 -8.28 21.46 1.06
C ARG A 746 -7.14 20.47 0.78
N LEU A 747 -6.14 20.36 1.66
CA LEU A 747 -5.00 19.44 1.53
C LEU A 747 -5.42 17.97 1.40
N ARG A 748 -6.61 17.61 1.94
CA ARG A 748 -7.21 16.28 1.78
C ARG A 748 -7.31 15.82 0.31
N LYS A 749 -7.40 16.76 -0.63
CA LYS A 749 -7.55 16.47 -2.07
C LYS A 749 -6.24 16.23 -2.81
N VAL A 750 -5.10 16.62 -2.23
CA VAL A 750 -3.79 16.52 -2.89
C VAL A 750 -3.47 15.09 -3.34
N PRO A 751 -3.67 14.02 -2.53
CA PRO A 751 -3.36 12.66 -2.96
C PRO A 751 -4.18 12.20 -4.18
N GLU A 752 -5.47 12.52 -4.21
CA GLU A 752 -6.38 12.16 -5.32
C GLU A 752 -6.01 12.90 -6.61
N LEU A 753 -5.76 14.20 -6.49
CA LEU A 753 -5.33 15.06 -7.60
C LEU A 753 -4.00 14.63 -8.19
N LEU A 754 -3.01 14.40 -7.33
CA LEU A 754 -1.68 13.98 -7.74
C LEU A 754 -1.75 12.64 -8.47
N TRP A 755 -2.54 11.69 -7.96
CA TRP A 755 -2.75 10.41 -8.60
C TRP A 755 -3.38 10.55 -9.99
N SER A 756 -4.46 11.35 -10.12
CA SER A 756 -5.14 11.56 -11.40
C SER A 756 -4.23 12.18 -12.47
N ILE A 757 -3.43 13.19 -12.09
CA ILE A 757 -2.50 13.87 -13.00
C ILE A 757 -1.34 12.93 -13.38
N CYS A 758 -0.78 12.19 -12.42
CA CYS A 758 0.28 11.22 -12.68
C CYS A 758 -0.20 10.08 -13.60
N ASP A 759 -1.43 9.60 -13.43
CA ASP A 759 -2.01 8.56 -14.28
C ASP A 759 -2.19 9.06 -15.72
N TYR A 760 -2.71 10.29 -15.91
CA TYR A 760 -2.81 10.90 -17.24
C TYR A 760 -1.45 11.06 -17.93
N CYS A 761 -0.45 11.54 -17.19
CA CYS A 761 0.93 11.66 -17.67
C CYS A 761 1.61 10.30 -17.85
N SER A 762 0.94 9.18 -17.52
CA SER A 762 1.46 7.82 -17.58
C SER A 762 2.78 7.64 -16.81
N VAL A 763 2.90 8.36 -15.69
CA VAL A 763 4.01 8.29 -14.74
C VAL A 763 3.94 6.94 -14.02
N SER A 764 5.10 6.35 -13.69
CA SER A 764 5.14 5.08 -12.96
C SER A 764 4.61 5.24 -11.54
N SER A 765 4.01 4.19 -10.98
CA SER A 765 3.53 4.20 -9.59
C SER A 765 4.65 4.52 -8.58
N LYS A 766 5.88 4.11 -8.90
CA LYS A 766 7.10 4.37 -8.13
C LYS A 766 7.43 5.87 -8.10
N ALA A 767 7.35 6.55 -9.25
CA ALA A 767 7.60 7.99 -9.33
C ALA A 767 6.50 8.81 -8.63
N HIS A 768 5.23 8.39 -8.72
CA HIS A 768 4.14 9.00 -7.97
C HIS A 768 4.42 9.00 -6.45
N LEU A 769 4.88 7.87 -5.90
CA LEU A 769 5.24 7.79 -4.47
C LEU A 769 6.37 8.76 -4.11
N VAL A 770 7.42 8.86 -4.93
CA VAL A 770 8.55 9.78 -4.70
C VAL A 770 8.08 11.23 -4.72
N ILE A 771 7.27 11.62 -5.70
CA ILE A 771 6.72 12.98 -5.81
C ILE A 771 5.83 13.30 -4.60
N SER A 772 4.96 12.36 -4.19
CA SER A 772 4.09 12.52 -3.03
C SER A 772 4.88 12.64 -1.72
N LEU A 773 5.95 11.87 -1.56
CA LEU A 773 6.82 11.96 -0.38
C LEU A 773 7.58 13.29 -0.36
N LEU A 774 8.13 13.73 -1.49
CA LEU A 774 8.84 15.00 -1.60
C LEU A 774 7.91 16.18 -1.26
N LEU A 775 6.71 16.23 -1.85
CA LEU A 775 5.73 17.28 -1.59
C LEU A 775 5.24 17.26 -0.13
N GLY A 776 4.99 16.07 0.43
CA GLY A 776 4.53 15.93 1.81
C GLY A 776 5.59 16.36 2.83
N VAL A 777 6.85 15.94 2.65
CA VAL A 777 7.96 16.28 3.55
C VAL A 777 8.29 17.78 3.48
N THR A 778 8.32 18.37 2.29
CA THR A 778 8.58 19.82 2.12
C THR A 778 7.51 20.68 2.78
N PHE A 779 6.23 20.36 2.58
CA PHE A 779 5.13 21.06 3.26
C PHE A 779 5.23 20.91 4.79
N MET A 780 5.54 19.71 5.28
CA MET A 780 5.70 19.47 6.71
C MET A 780 6.83 20.30 7.32
N LEU A 781 8.00 20.35 6.66
CA LEU A 781 9.15 21.14 7.08
C LEU A 781 8.82 22.64 7.15
N HIS A 782 8.05 23.14 6.17
CA HIS A 782 7.55 24.51 6.18
C HIS A 782 6.66 24.79 7.41
N VAL A 783 5.66 23.93 7.66
CA VAL A 783 4.75 24.09 8.81
C VAL A 783 5.53 24.08 10.12
N VAL A 784 6.48 23.15 10.26
CA VAL A 784 7.29 23.01 11.48
C VAL A 784 8.22 24.19 11.66
N GLY A 785 8.83 24.71 10.59
CA GLY A 785 9.62 25.93 10.65
C GLY A 785 8.78 27.13 11.09
N CYS A 786 7.54 27.26 10.60
CA CYS A 786 6.62 28.31 11.05
C CYS A 786 6.27 28.16 12.54
N VAL A 787 5.93 26.94 12.99
CA VAL A 787 5.62 26.68 14.41
C VAL A 787 6.86 26.91 15.29
N TRP A 788 8.07 26.57 14.82
CA TRP A 788 9.32 26.83 15.56
C TRP A 788 9.54 28.32 15.81
N PHE A 789 9.26 29.16 14.83
CA PHE A 789 9.29 30.61 14.99
C PHE A 789 8.18 31.10 15.94
N GLU A 790 6.97 30.54 15.85
CA GLU A 790 5.87 30.87 16.78
C GLU A 790 6.21 30.53 18.24
N MET A 791 6.98 29.45 18.50
CA MET A 791 7.40 29.08 19.85
C MET A 791 8.27 30.12 20.55
N ALA A 792 9.02 30.93 19.79
CA ALA A 792 9.80 32.04 20.35
C ALA A 792 8.89 33.13 20.95
N TRP A 793 7.67 33.30 20.41
CA TRP A 793 6.74 34.36 20.79
C TRP A 793 5.88 34.02 22.02
N ILE A 794 5.54 32.74 22.21
CA ILE A 794 4.80 32.28 23.41
C ILE A 794 5.58 32.61 24.69
N SER A 795 6.91 32.67 24.60
CA SER A 795 7.82 33.07 25.68
C SER A 795 7.67 34.56 26.08
N GLU A 796 7.44 35.45 25.11
CA GLU A 796 7.49 36.91 25.30
C GLU A 796 6.17 37.49 25.85
N ILE A 797 5.03 36.85 25.56
CA ILE A 797 3.69 37.25 26.06
C ILE A 797 3.55 37.06 27.59
N GLY A 798 4.47 36.34 28.23
CA GLY A 798 4.39 35.93 29.63
C GLY A 798 4.60 37.03 30.67
N ASN A 799 5.50 38.00 30.46
CA ASN A 799 5.84 39.02 31.46
C ASN A 799 6.49 40.26 30.81
N THR A 800 5.71 41.17 30.24
CA THR A 800 6.16 42.53 29.98
C THR A 800 5.93 43.42 31.21
N GLU A 801 6.70 43.20 32.27
CA GLU A 801 7.04 44.25 33.21
C GLU A 801 8.57 44.21 33.45
N HIS A 802 9.24 45.22 32.90
CA HIS A 802 10.61 45.65 33.22
C HIS A 802 11.78 44.71 32.87
N ALA A 803 12.10 44.60 31.59
CA ALA A 803 13.50 44.44 31.17
C ALA A 803 13.91 45.67 30.35
N GLU A 804 14.86 46.43 30.87
CA GLU A 804 15.41 47.61 30.22
C GLU A 804 16.10 47.19 28.91
N LYS A 805 15.58 47.69 27.78
CA LYS A 805 15.98 47.34 26.39
C LYS A 805 17.47 47.62 26.08
N SER A 806 18.19 48.27 27.01
CA SER A 806 19.61 48.65 26.93
C SER A 806 20.59 47.53 27.26
N ILE A 807 20.15 46.38 27.82
CA ILE A 807 21.04 45.27 28.25
C ILE A 807 21.27 44.23 27.13
N LEU A 808 20.50 44.26 26.04
CA LEU A 808 20.57 43.29 24.93
C LEU A 808 21.79 43.47 24.00
N MET A 809 22.63 44.49 24.19
CA MET A 809 23.77 44.81 23.31
C MET A 809 24.98 43.87 23.44
N GLU A 810 25.11 43.09 24.53
CA GLU A 810 26.22 42.14 24.75
C GLU A 810 25.77 40.79 25.34
N LEU A 811 24.60 40.27 24.96
CA LEU A 811 24.07 39.03 25.56
C LEU A 811 24.88 37.79 25.12
N SER A 812 25.56 37.13 26.06
CA SER A 812 26.24 35.84 25.83
C SER A 812 25.28 34.65 25.95
N ARG A 813 25.63 33.49 25.36
CA ARG A 813 24.84 32.24 25.45
C ARG A 813 24.46 31.87 26.90
N PRO A 814 25.39 31.82 27.87
CA PRO A 814 25.05 31.47 29.25
C PRO A 814 24.14 32.51 29.91
N GLU A 815 24.28 33.80 29.58
CA GLU A 815 23.38 34.84 30.08
C GLU A 815 21.97 34.67 29.52
N CYS A 816 21.80 34.41 28.22
CA CYS A 816 20.49 34.11 27.64
C CYS A 816 19.82 32.88 28.28
N LEU A 817 20.59 31.81 28.56
CA LEU A 817 20.09 30.64 29.26
C LEU A 817 19.62 30.98 30.68
N LYS A 818 20.38 31.80 31.41
CA LYS A 818 20.02 32.27 32.76
C LYS A 818 18.78 33.18 32.75
N HIS A 819 18.66 34.04 31.74
CA HIS A 819 17.49 34.89 31.55
C HIS A 819 16.24 34.07 31.24
N SER A 820 16.35 33.07 30.37
CA SER A 820 15.27 32.11 30.10
C SER A 820 14.86 31.30 31.33
N THR A 821 15.81 30.87 32.17
CA THR A 821 15.47 30.05 33.35
C THR A 821 14.74 30.83 34.43
N LEU A 822 15.08 32.10 34.62
CA LEU A 822 14.49 32.96 35.65
C LEU A 822 13.23 33.69 35.18
N PHE A 823 13.21 34.14 33.92
CA PHE A 823 12.18 35.05 33.41
C PHE A 823 11.43 34.52 32.17
N ASP A 824 11.87 33.40 31.57
CA ASP A 824 11.36 32.84 30.30
C ASP A 824 11.31 33.87 29.17
N ASN A 825 12.23 34.85 29.19
CA ASN A 825 12.25 36.00 28.29
C ASN A 825 13.30 35.91 27.17
N CYS A 826 14.13 34.86 27.17
CA CYS A 826 15.14 34.61 26.13
C CYS A 826 14.74 33.42 25.25
N SER A 827 14.75 33.64 23.94
CA SER A 827 14.38 32.69 22.89
C SER A 827 15.52 32.47 21.90
N TRP A 828 15.37 31.49 21.01
CA TRP A 828 16.34 31.29 19.92
C TRP A 828 16.40 32.47 18.94
N VAL A 829 15.34 33.28 18.87
CA VAL A 829 15.29 34.50 18.04
C VAL A 829 16.11 35.62 18.68
N THR A 830 16.16 35.69 20.01
CA THR A 830 16.95 36.71 20.72
C THR A 830 18.45 36.43 20.72
N PHE A 831 18.85 35.15 20.67
CA PHE A 831 20.26 34.75 20.65
C PHE A 831 20.51 33.68 19.57
N ASP A 832 21.22 34.07 18.51
CA ASP A 832 21.70 33.18 17.44
C ASP A 832 23.23 33.25 17.37
N CYS A 833 23.91 32.11 17.54
CA CYS A 833 25.37 31.95 17.64
C CYS A 833 26.16 32.59 16.48
N TYR A 834 25.54 32.80 15.31
CA TYR A 834 26.20 33.37 14.14
C TYR A 834 25.76 34.79 13.78
N ALA A 835 24.75 35.33 14.46
CA ALA A 835 24.13 36.60 14.06
C ALA A 835 24.26 37.73 15.08
N HIS A 836 24.87 37.53 16.27
CA HIS A 836 25.04 38.52 17.36
C HIS A 836 24.03 39.67 17.24
N ILE A 837 22.78 39.39 17.61
CA ILE A 837 21.65 40.31 17.42
C ILE A 837 21.78 41.41 18.49
N GLY A 838 22.69 42.34 18.24
CA GLY A 838 23.15 43.33 19.21
C GLY A 838 22.78 44.78 18.89
N ASP A 839 22.38 45.15 17.66
CA ASP A 839 22.37 46.59 17.33
C ASP A 839 20.99 47.23 17.00
N SER A 840 19.98 46.52 16.47
CA SER A 840 18.58 47.02 16.32
C SER A 840 17.65 46.03 15.61
N PHE A 841 16.38 45.96 16.03
CA PHE A 841 15.36 45.18 15.31
C PHE A 841 15.01 45.83 13.95
N PRO A 842 14.50 45.09 12.96
CA PRO A 842 14.21 45.62 11.61
C PRO A 842 13.22 46.77 11.58
N ALA A 843 12.32 46.82 12.56
CA ALA A 843 11.41 47.95 12.78
C ALA A 843 12.12 49.25 13.18
N GLU A 844 13.28 49.14 13.81
CA GLU A 844 14.14 50.27 14.21
C GLU A 844 15.16 50.61 13.11
N ASN A 845 15.60 49.62 12.31
CA ASN A 845 16.49 49.82 11.16
C ASN A 845 16.07 48.98 9.92
N PRO A 846 15.55 49.61 8.84
CA PRO A 846 15.14 48.90 7.63
C PRO A 846 16.32 48.30 6.83
N ASP A 847 17.56 48.74 7.08
CA ASP A 847 18.77 48.19 6.46
C ASP A 847 19.30 46.93 7.20
N SER A 848 18.60 46.47 8.24
CA SER A 848 18.95 45.25 8.98
C SER A 848 18.84 44.01 8.09
N MET A 849 19.84 43.11 8.19
CA MET A 849 19.84 41.82 7.50
C MET A 849 18.67 40.91 7.96
N TYR A 850 18.09 41.18 9.13
CA TYR A 850 17.05 40.36 9.73
C TYR A 850 15.65 40.66 9.15
N GLN A 851 15.44 40.47 7.86
CA GLN A 851 14.10 40.58 7.26
C GLN A 851 13.24 39.33 7.57
N ALA A 852 11.92 39.42 7.37
CA ALA A 852 11.00 38.29 7.55
C ALA A 852 11.40 37.06 6.71
N SER A 853 11.96 37.30 5.52
CA SER A 853 12.52 36.27 4.64
C SER A 853 13.72 35.53 5.27
N PHE A 854 14.62 36.23 5.96
CA PHE A 854 15.77 35.64 6.65
C PHE A 854 15.33 34.83 7.86
N ALA A 855 14.43 35.37 8.70
CA ALA A 855 13.87 34.68 9.86
C ALA A 855 13.15 33.38 9.46
N TYR A 856 12.36 33.43 8.39
CA TYR A 856 11.74 32.25 7.80
C TYR A 856 12.77 31.22 7.35
N MET A 857 13.80 31.64 6.62
CA MET A 857 14.84 30.75 6.11
C MET A 857 15.60 30.05 7.24
N ARG A 858 15.96 30.77 8.31
CA ARG A 858 16.59 30.17 9.51
C ARG A 858 15.67 29.17 10.21
N SER A 859 14.38 29.48 10.31
CA SER A 859 13.40 28.59 10.94
C SER A 859 13.19 27.28 10.16
N VAL A 860 13.11 27.37 8.83
CA VAL A 860 13.01 26.19 7.96
C VAL A 860 14.33 25.41 7.94
N TYR A 861 15.47 26.09 7.99
CA TYR A 861 16.77 25.44 8.13
C TYR A 861 16.83 24.57 9.39
N TRP A 862 16.39 25.08 10.55
CA TRP A 862 16.31 24.29 11.78
C TRP A 862 15.42 23.04 11.62
N ALA A 863 14.24 23.21 10.99
CA ALA A 863 13.33 22.09 10.72
C ALA A 863 13.97 21.01 9.81
N ILE A 864 14.72 21.43 8.78
CA ILE A 864 15.42 20.52 7.86
C ILE A 864 16.53 19.75 8.59
N VAL A 865 17.39 20.46 9.33
CA VAL A 865 18.55 19.88 10.01
C VAL A 865 18.13 18.89 11.11
N THR A 866 17.03 19.20 11.81
CA THR A 866 16.45 18.30 12.82
C THR A 866 15.75 17.09 12.19
N LEU A 867 15.03 17.25 11.06
CA LEU A 867 14.39 16.12 10.35
C LEU A 867 15.42 15.16 9.73
N THR A 868 16.45 15.70 9.09
CA THR A 868 17.54 14.92 8.45
C THR A 868 18.46 14.23 9.46
N ALA A 869 18.22 14.47 10.74
CA ALA A 869 18.95 13.94 11.87
C ALA A 869 20.42 14.36 11.99
N VAL A 870 20.79 15.48 11.37
CA VAL A 870 22.15 16.04 11.42
C VAL A 870 22.36 16.81 12.73
N GLY A 871 21.50 17.78 13.04
CA GLY A 871 21.52 18.52 14.30
C GLY A 871 22.84 19.25 14.61
N TYR A 872 23.24 20.24 13.81
CA TYR A 872 24.52 20.96 13.98
C TYR A 872 24.70 21.62 15.36
N GLY A 873 23.59 22.06 15.99
CA GLY A 873 23.62 22.73 17.30
C GLY A 873 23.77 24.25 17.21
N ASP A 874 23.62 24.84 16.02
CA ASP A 874 23.70 26.28 15.78
C ASP A 874 22.44 27.04 16.24
N ILE A 875 21.27 26.41 16.10
CA ILE A 875 19.99 26.90 16.63
C ILE A 875 19.53 25.97 17.75
N VAL A 876 19.30 26.54 18.92
CA VAL A 876 19.05 25.84 20.18
C VAL A 876 17.74 26.30 20.81
N ALA A 877 17.07 25.40 21.53
CA ALA A 877 15.91 25.73 22.34
C ALA A 877 16.33 26.39 23.67
N TYR A 878 16.04 27.67 23.81
CA TYR A 878 16.28 28.44 25.03
C TYR A 878 15.07 28.44 25.94
N SER A 879 13.83 28.64 25.48
CA SER A 879 12.67 28.74 26.38
C SER A 879 12.12 27.37 26.80
N THR A 880 11.24 27.37 27.82
CA THR A 880 10.58 26.13 28.27
C THR A 880 9.67 25.54 27.18
N GLY A 881 8.93 26.41 26.49
CA GLY A 881 8.07 26.03 25.36
C GLY A 881 8.87 25.47 24.19
N GLU A 882 9.93 26.16 23.78
CA GLU A 882 10.84 25.72 22.73
C GLU A 882 11.43 24.33 23.02
N SER A 883 11.84 24.09 24.28
CA SER A 883 12.46 22.82 24.68
C SER A 883 11.47 21.65 24.55
N PHE A 884 10.22 21.82 24.97
CA PHE A 884 9.18 20.79 24.78
C PHE A 884 8.86 20.55 23.31
N PHE A 885 8.70 21.61 22.53
CA PHE A 885 8.40 21.50 21.11
C PHE A 885 9.56 20.85 20.34
N ALA A 886 10.80 21.26 20.60
CA ALA A 886 11.99 20.67 20.00
C ALA A 886 12.14 19.19 20.39
N ALA A 887 11.91 18.81 21.65
CA ALA A 887 11.92 17.41 22.08
C ALA A 887 10.87 16.57 21.33
N PHE A 888 9.64 17.08 21.24
CA PHE A 888 8.55 16.43 20.52
C PHE A 888 8.86 16.30 19.02
N TRP A 889 9.30 17.39 18.40
CA TRP A 889 9.64 17.45 16.97
C TRP A 889 10.78 16.50 16.62
N ILE A 890 11.88 16.51 17.38
CA ILE A 890 13.02 15.64 17.12
C ILE A 890 12.60 14.17 17.16
N PHE A 891 11.76 13.80 18.13
CA PHE A 891 11.25 12.43 18.23
C PHE A 891 10.35 12.05 17.04
N VAL A 892 9.36 12.89 16.71
CA VAL A 892 8.43 12.65 15.59
C VAL A 892 9.15 12.70 14.24
N GLY A 893 10.02 13.70 14.06
CA GLY A 893 10.87 13.90 12.89
C GLY A 893 11.79 12.71 12.65
N GLY A 894 12.42 12.17 13.69
CA GLY A 894 13.22 10.94 13.57
C GLY A 894 12.41 9.75 13.06
N ILE A 895 11.20 9.54 13.58
CA ILE A 895 10.29 8.47 13.10
C ILE A 895 9.96 8.67 11.62
N ILE A 896 9.68 9.91 11.21
CA ILE A 896 9.38 10.25 9.81
C ILE A 896 10.60 10.05 8.93
N ASN A 897 11.79 10.46 9.36
CA ASN A 897 13.04 10.26 8.65
C ASN A 897 13.28 8.78 8.35
N PHE A 898 13.25 7.92 9.37
CA PHE A 898 13.39 6.47 9.18
C PHE A 898 12.27 5.86 8.31
N GLY A 899 11.05 6.41 8.39
CA GLY A 899 9.93 6.04 7.54
C GLY A 899 10.16 6.39 6.06
N VAL A 900 10.64 7.60 5.76
CA VAL A 900 10.96 8.06 4.41
C VAL A 900 12.12 7.25 3.83
N VAL A 901 13.20 7.06 4.60
CA VAL A 901 14.35 6.22 4.20
C VAL A 901 13.89 4.78 3.92
N GLY A 902 13.01 4.21 4.76
CA GLY A 902 12.43 2.89 4.54
C GLY A 902 11.58 2.80 3.27
N ALA A 903 10.74 3.80 3.01
CA ALA A 903 9.89 3.87 1.82
C ALA A 903 10.72 4.01 0.53
N MET A 904 11.74 4.87 0.55
CA MET A 904 12.68 5.07 -0.56
C MET A 904 13.48 3.80 -0.82
N SER A 905 14.04 3.16 0.21
CA SER A 905 14.78 1.90 0.09
C SER A 905 13.93 0.78 -0.52
N SER A 906 12.67 0.64 -0.10
CA SER A 906 11.74 -0.33 -0.70
C SER A 906 11.45 -0.01 -2.17
N THR A 907 11.30 1.27 -2.51
CA THR A 907 11.02 1.72 -3.88
C THR A 907 12.21 1.44 -4.80
N ILE A 908 13.42 1.74 -4.34
CA ILE A 908 14.68 1.44 -5.03
C ILE A 908 14.83 -0.07 -5.22
N SER A 909 14.60 -0.87 -4.18
CA SER A 909 14.67 -2.33 -4.28
C SER A 909 13.68 -2.88 -5.30
N ASN A 910 12.45 -2.35 -5.36
CA ASN A 910 11.44 -2.75 -6.34
C ASN A 910 11.76 -2.24 -7.75
N ALA A 911 12.42 -1.09 -7.90
CA ALA A 911 12.89 -0.58 -9.19
C ALA A 911 14.02 -1.45 -9.75
N MET A 912 14.94 -1.88 -8.89
CA MET A 912 16.10 -2.70 -9.26
C MET A 912 15.80 -4.20 -9.32
N ALA A 913 14.64 -4.67 -8.84
CA ALA A 913 14.32 -6.10 -8.72
C ALA A 913 14.48 -6.91 -10.02
N PRO A 914 13.99 -6.48 -11.20
CA PRO A 914 14.14 -7.26 -12.44
C PRO A 914 15.61 -7.42 -12.88
N HIS A 915 16.40 -6.37 -12.66
CA HIS A 915 17.83 -6.35 -12.96
C HIS A 915 18.61 -7.21 -11.96
N HIS A 916 18.30 -7.09 -10.66
CA HIS A 916 18.93 -7.89 -9.62
C HIS A 916 18.66 -9.39 -9.82
N HIS A 917 17.41 -9.76 -10.14
CA HIS A 917 17.04 -11.16 -10.42
C HIS A 917 17.75 -11.71 -11.67
N HIS A 918 17.97 -10.87 -12.70
CA HIS A 918 18.77 -11.27 -13.86
C HIS A 918 20.24 -11.49 -13.51
N MET A 919 20.83 -10.57 -12.74
CA MET A 919 22.20 -10.70 -12.27
C MET A 919 22.39 -11.95 -11.41
N GLU A 920 21.44 -12.25 -10.52
CA GLU A 920 21.43 -13.46 -9.70
C GLU A 920 21.36 -14.74 -10.56
N LYS A 921 20.51 -14.75 -11.60
CA LYS A 921 20.43 -15.85 -12.55
C LYS A 921 21.74 -16.03 -13.34
N LEU A 922 22.37 -14.93 -13.78
CA LEU A 922 23.67 -14.96 -14.45
C LEU A 922 24.78 -15.46 -13.52
N ASN A 923 24.79 -15.06 -12.25
CA ASN A 923 25.76 -15.55 -11.27
C ASN A 923 25.56 -17.05 -10.99
N SER A 924 24.31 -17.49 -10.86
CA SER A 924 23.97 -18.90 -10.70
C SER A 924 24.42 -19.71 -11.92
N LEU A 925 24.16 -19.19 -13.12
CA LEU A 925 24.62 -19.78 -14.37
C LEU A 925 26.15 -19.88 -14.41
N ASN A 926 26.87 -18.81 -14.09
CA ASN A 926 28.33 -18.81 -14.05
C ASN A 926 28.87 -19.87 -13.09
N SER A 927 28.27 -20.01 -11.90
CA SER A 927 28.66 -21.06 -10.95
C SER A 927 28.44 -22.48 -11.48
N VAL A 928 27.43 -22.69 -12.34
CA VAL A 928 27.17 -23.98 -13.00
C VAL A 928 28.15 -24.22 -14.14
N LEU A 929 28.41 -23.19 -14.96
CA LEU A 929 29.36 -23.28 -16.07
C LEU A 929 30.78 -23.60 -15.58
N GLU A 930 31.19 -22.98 -14.48
CA GLU A 930 32.47 -23.27 -13.79
C GLU A 930 32.49 -24.68 -13.22
N ARG A 931 31.42 -25.12 -12.54
CA ARG A 931 31.34 -26.48 -11.97
C ARG A 931 31.37 -27.57 -13.03
N MET A 932 30.86 -27.29 -14.23
CA MET A 932 30.82 -28.21 -15.35
C MET A 932 32.06 -28.13 -16.27
N ASP A 933 33.00 -27.23 -15.98
CA ASP A 933 34.22 -27.00 -16.77
C ASP A 933 33.95 -26.79 -18.27
N ILE A 934 32.91 -25.99 -18.57
CA ILE A 934 32.52 -25.68 -19.95
C ILE A 934 33.53 -24.70 -20.57
N SER A 935 33.89 -24.90 -21.85
CA SER A 935 34.83 -24.01 -22.56
C SER A 935 34.42 -22.52 -22.50
N GLU A 936 35.40 -21.63 -22.33
CA GLU A 936 35.17 -20.18 -22.25
C GLU A 936 34.46 -19.59 -23.47
N LYS A 937 34.70 -20.16 -24.66
CA LYS A 937 34.01 -19.74 -25.88
C LYS A 937 32.50 -19.98 -25.79
N LEU A 938 32.09 -21.19 -25.37
CA LEU A 938 30.68 -21.53 -25.19
C LEU A 938 30.06 -20.80 -24.00
N SER A 939 30.81 -20.65 -22.89
CA SER A 939 30.39 -19.86 -21.73
C SER A 939 30.08 -18.42 -22.12
N THR A 940 30.93 -17.80 -22.93
CA THR A 940 30.73 -16.43 -23.45
C THR A 940 29.51 -16.34 -24.36
N GLU A 941 29.26 -17.34 -25.22
CA GLU A 941 28.05 -17.42 -26.04
C GLU A 941 26.79 -17.54 -25.19
N ILE A 942 26.80 -18.39 -24.16
CA ILE A 942 25.68 -18.56 -23.23
C ILE A 942 25.42 -17.26 -22.45
N ARG A 943 26.47 -16.60 -21.92
CA ARG A 943 26.34 -15.30 -21.25
C ARG A 943 25.75 -14.25 -22.17
N ARG A 944 26.28 -14.16 -23.41
CA ARG A 944 25.80 -13.25 -24.45
C ARG A 944 24.31 -13.52 -24.74
N PHE A 945 23.92 -14.78 -24.90
CA PHE A 945 22.52 -15.19 -25.05
C PHE A 945 21.65 -14.71 -23.88
N TYR A 946 22.02 -14.96 -22.62
CA TYR A 946 21.22 -14.54 -21.47
C TYR A 946 21.20 -13.01 -21.27
N HIS A 947 22.27 -12.32 -21.65
CA HIS A 947 22.35 -10.87 -21.62
C HIS A 947 21.45 -10.26 -22.72
N HIS A 948 21.42 -10.84 -23.92
CA HIS A 948 20.52 -10.45 -25.00
C HIS A 948 19.07 -10.82 -24.71
N ALA A 949 18.82 -11.98 -24.12
CA ALA A 949 17.49 -12.38 -23.69
C ALA A 949 16.92 -11.41 -22.66
N PHE A 950 17.76 -10.79 -21.81
CA PHE A 950 17.36 -9.75 -20.87
C PHE A 950 17.11 -8.39 -21.53
N THR A 951 17.95 -7.95 -22.45
CA THR A 951 17.68 -6.70 -23.20
C THR A 951 16.47 -6.85 -24.13
N GLY A 952 16.21 -8.07 -24.63
CA GLY A 952 15.04 -8.46 -25.42
C GLY A 952 13.79 -8.85 -24.61
N ARG A 953 13.80 -8.78 -23.27
CA ARG A 953 12.72 -9.27 -22.37
C ARG A 953 11.33 -8.66 -22.59
N LYS A 954 11.16 -7.68 -23.50
CA LYS A 954 9.82 -7.21 -23.93
C LYS A 954 8.92 -8.36 -24.43
N GLN A 955 9.51 -9.48 -24.85
CA GLN A 955 8.85 -10.63 -25.48
C GLN A 955 8.19 -11.62 -24.49
N ALA A 956 8.70 -11.78 -23.28
CA ALA A 956 8.11 -12.67 -22.26
C ALA A 956 6.83 -12.07 -21.63
N TYR A 957 6.63 -10.75 -21.79
CA TYR A 957 5.48 -10.06 -21.23
C TYR A 957 4.22 -10.20 -22.07
N GLU A 958 4.31 -10.46 -23.38
CA GLU A 958 3.10 -10.58 -24.20
C GLU A 958 2.22 -11.76 -23.77
N SER A 959 2.81 -12.94 -23.60
CA SER A 959 2.07 -14.13 -23.13
C SER A 959 1.56 -13.96 -21.70
N GLN A 960 2.37 -13.39 -20.81
CA GLN A 960 1.99 -13.13 -19.42
C GLN A 960 0.94 -12.01 -19.29
N LEU A 961 0.99 -10.99 -20.16
CA LEU A 961 0.00 -9.92 -20.22
C LEU A 961 -1.33 -10.48 -20.72
N LEU A 962 -1.31 -11.19 -21.84
CA LEU A 962 -2.50 -11.75 -22.46
C LEU A 962 -3.13 -12.87 -21.61
N SER A 963 -2.37 -13.56 -20.75
CA SER A 963 -2.96 -14.57 -19.84
C SER A 963 -3.81 -13.99 -18.72
N HIS A 964 -3.62 -12.71 -18.38
CA HIS A 964 -4.37 -12.06 -17.29
C HIS A 964 -5.49 -11.13 -17.79
N LEU A 965 -5.58 -10.93 -19.10
CA LEU A 965 -6.58 -10.09 -19.74
C LEU A 965 -7.80 -10.93 -20.19
N PRO A 966 -9.00 -10.33 -20.24
CA PRO A 966 -10.17 -10.97 -20.83
C PRO A 966 -9.96 -11.30 -22.30
N ASP A 967 -10.56 -12.40 -22.77
CA ASP A 967 -10.41 -12.90 -24.13
C ASP A 967 -10.74 -11.85 -25.21
N GLN A 968 -11.74 -10.99 -24.95
CA GLN A 968 -12.13 -9.92 -25.88
C GLN A 968 -11.04 -8.86 -26.07
N LEU A 969 -10.44 -8.39 -24.97
CA LEU A 969 -9.34 -7.42 -25.03
C LEU A 969 -8.07 -8.07 -25.61
N CYS A 970 -7.83 -9.35 -25.29
CA CYS A 970 -6.77 -10.13 -25.91
C CYS A 970 -6.95 -10.19 -27.43
N TYR A 971 -8.16 -10.50 -27.89
CA TYR A 971 -8.49 -10.53 -29.30
C TYR A 971 -8.29 -9.17 -29.97
N GLU A 972 -8.75 -8.07 -29.37
CA GLU A 972 -8.58 -6.73 -29.92
C GLU A 972 -7.11 -6.35 -30.04
N ILE A 973 -6.30 -6.62 -29.00
CA ILE A 973 -4.86 -6.38 -29.01
C ILE A 973 -4.18 -7.25 -30.07
N SER A 974 -4.46 -8.56 -30.10
CA SER A 974 -3.88 -9.48 -31.08
C SER A 974 -4.31 -9.14 -32.51
N SER A 975 -5.54 -8.67 -32.71
CA SER A 975 -6.03 -8.20 -34.00
C SER A 975 -5.28 -6.97 -34.47
N LEU A 976 -5.08 -5.98 -33.59
CA LEU A 976 -4.30 -4.78 -33.90
C LEU A 976 -2.84 -5.11 -34.21
N LEU A 977 -2.25 -6.12 -33.54
CA LEU A 977 -0.85 -6.49 -33.72
C LEU A 977 -0.61 -7.39 -34.93
N HIS A 978 -1.52 -8.31 -35.25
CA HIS A 978 -1.28 -9.39 -36.21
C HIS A 978 -2.22 -9.40 -37.42
N SER A 979 -3.23 -8.52 -37.49
CA SER A 979 -4.16 -8.51 -38.64
C SER A 979 -3.47 -8.28 -39.99
N GLU A 980 -2.42 -7.45 -40.02
CA GLU A 980 -1.61 -7.23 -41.23
C GLU A 980 -0.80 -8.49 -41.58
N SER A 981 -0.24 -9.17 -40.59
CA SER A 981 0.51 -10.43 -40.76
C SER A 981 -0.36 -11.56 -41.33
N VAL A 982 -1.63 -11.65 -40.90
CA VAL A 982 -2.52 -12.71 -41.41
C VAL A 982 -2.88 -12.46 -42.87
N LYS A 983 -3.14 -11.19 -43.22
CA LYS A 983 -3.45 -10.77 -44.59
C LYS A 983 -2.27 -10.92 -45.56
N SER A 984 -1.03 -10.99 -45.07
CA SER A 984 0.13 -11.17 -45.94
C SER A 984 0.36 -12.63 -46.36
N VAL A 985 -0.36 -13.58 -45.74
CA VAL A 985 -0.30 -15.00 -46.10
C VAL A 985 -1.28 -15.29 -47.23
N THR A 986 -0.78 -15.43 -48.45
CA THR A 986 -1.58 -15.66 -49.65
C THR A 986 -2.46 -16.90 -49.59
N LEU A 987 -2.02 -17.95 -48.88
CA LEU A 987 -2.79 -19.19 -48.69
C LEU A 987 -4.05 -19.00 -47.83
N PHE A 988 -4.22 -17.85 -47.17
CA PHE A 988 -5.39 -17.55 -46.35
C PHE A 988 -6.39 -16.62 -47.04
N ASP A 989 -6.13 -16.19 -48.29
CA ASP A 989 -7.03 -15.29 -49.02
C ASP A 989 -8.37 -15.93 -49.38
N SER A 990 -8.39 -17.26 -49.56
CA SER A 990 -9.59 -18.07 -49.81
C SER A 990 -10.35 -18.46 -48.53
N ALA A 991 -9.82 -18.10 -47.35
CA ALA A 991 -10.36 -18.54 -46.08
C ALA A 991 -11.62 -17.78 -45.64
N SER A 992 -12.46 -18.44 -44.83
CA SER A 992 -13.58 -17.77 -44.17
C SER A 992 -13.09 -16.67 -43.21
N ILE A 993 -13.89 -15.59 -43.08
CA ILE A 993 -13.59 -14.49 -42.15
C ILE A 993 -13.50 -15.02 -40.71
N GLU A 994 -14.28 -16.05 -40.37
CA GLU A 994 -14.30 -16.72 -39.07
C GLU A 994 -13.00 -17.46 -38.78
N PHE A 995 -12.45 -18.17 -39.77
CA PHE A 995 -11.12 -18.77 -39.69
C PHE A 995 -10.04 -17.71 -39.44
N LEU A 996 -10.05 -16.61 -40.21
CA LEU A 996 -9.06 -15.53 -40.07
C LEU A 996 -9.07 -14.90 -38.67
N LYS A 997 -10.26 -14.72 -38.06
CA LYS A 997 -10.37 -14.19 -36.70
C LYS A 997 -9.71 -15.13 -35.68
N GLU A 998 -10.01 -16.42 -35.74
CA GLU A 998 -9.47 -17.41 -34.81
C GLU A 998 -7.94 -17.53 -34.94
N VAL A 999 -7.42 -17.52 -36.17
CA VAL A 999 -5.98 -17.54 -36.46
C VAL A 999 -5.29 -16.27 -35.91
N THR A 1000 -5.88 -15.09 -36.12
CA THR A 1000 -5.31 -13.81 -35.64
C THR A 1000 -5.14 -13.79 -34.12
N GLY A 1001 -6.10 -14.35 -33.37
CA GLY A 1001 -6.04 -14.41 -31.91
C GLY A 1001 -5.01 -15.40 -31.35
N LYS A 1002 -4.46 -16.30 -32.16
CA LYS A 1002 -3.46 -17.29 -31.74
C LYS A 1002 -2.02 -16.93 -32.13
N PHE A 1003 -1.82 -15.99 -33.04
CA PHE A 1003 -0.48 -15.49 -33.36
C PHE A 1003 0.21 -14.89 -32.13
N ARG A 1004 1.53 -15.07 -32.06
CA ARG A 1004 2.39 -14.52 -31.01
C ARG A 1004 3.60 -13.84 -31.62
N HIS A 1005 4.02 -12.72 -31.04
CA HIS A 1005 5.23 -12.02 -31.48
C HIS A 1005 6.51 -12.74 -31.04
N ARG A 1006 7.47 -12.86 -31.94
CA ARG A 1006 8.86 -13.26 -31.65
C ARG A 1006 9.87 -12.31 -32.26
N ILE A 1007 11.01 -12.16 -31.58
CA ILE A 1007 12.14 -11.33 -31.99
C ILE A 1007 13.37 -12.22 -32.09
N TYR A 1008 14.13 -12.05 -33.18
CA TYR A 1008 15.40 -12.72 -33.45
C TYR A 1008 16.48 -11.65 -33.64
N GLN A 1009 17.67 -11.86 -33.08
CA GLN A 1009 18.80 -10.94 -33.21
C GLN A 1009 19.59 -11.22 -34.50
N ASN A 1010 20.41 -10.27 -34.94
CA ASN A 1010 21.27 -10.46 -36.11
C ASN A 1010 22.23 -11.65 -35.90
N GLY A 1011 22.24 -12.59 -36.84
CA GLY A 1011 23.04 -13.82 -36.80
C GLY A 1011 22.33 -15.03 -36.22
N ASP A 1012 21.15 -14.88 -35.62
CA ASP A 1012 20.39 -16.01 -35.06
C ASP A 1012 19.85 -16.91 -36.18
N SER A 1013 20.01 -18.23 -36.00
CA SER A 1013 19.34 -19.23 -36.86
C SER A 1013 17.89 -19.41 -36.41
N ILE A 1014 16.94 -19.06 -37.27
CA ILE A 1014 15.49 -19.12 -36.97
C ILE A 1014 14.97 -20.57 -37.10
N CYS A 1015 15.32 -21.26 -38.18
CA CYS A 1015 15.02 -22.67 -38.40
C CYS A 1015 16.12 -23.34 -39.22
N LEU A 1016 16.30 -24.65 -39.06
CA LEU A 1016 17.31 -25.43 -39.79
C LEU A 1016 16.64 -26.26 -40.90
N GLU A 1017 17.37 -26.46 -41.99
CA GLU A 1017 16.97 -27.37 -43.07
C GLU A 1017 16.86 -28.81 -42.56
N GLY A 1018 15.74 -29.48 -42.87
CA GLY A 1018 15.50 -30.86 -42.47
C GLY A 1018 14.74 -31.03 -41.14
N ASP A 1019 14.64 -29.98 -40.33
CA ASP A 1019 13.85 -30.03 -39.10
C ASP A 1019 12.34 -30.06 -39.40
N ILE A 1020 11.57 -30.77 -38.58
CA ILE A 1020 10.10 -30.86 -38.74
C ILE A 1020 9.49 -29.46 -38.55
N CYS A 1021 8.68 -29.01 -39.50
CA CYS A 1021 8.01 -27.71 -39.43
C CYS A 1021 6.86 -27.74 -38.41
N ARG A 1022 7.17 -27.29 -37.19
CA ARG A 1022 6.20 -27.13 -36.09
C ARG A 1022 5.61 -25.74 -36.00
N GLU A 1023 6.19 -24.78 -36.72
CA GLU A 1023 5.84 -23.38 -36.65
C GLU A 1023 6.04 -22.73 -38.02
N PHE A 1024 5.22 -21.72 -38.34
CA PHE A 1024 5.45 -20.87 -39.49
C PHE A 1024 5.57 -19.40 -39.05
N PHE A 1025 6.23 -18.61 -39.90
CA PHE A 1025 6.67 -17.25 -39.57
C PHE A 1025 6.11 -16.25 -40.58
N VAL A 1026 5.69 -15.09 -40.09
CA VAL A 1026 5.40 -13.90 -40.89
C VAL A 1026 6.27 -12.76 -40.40
N PHE A 1027 7.08 -12.17 -41.29
CA PHE A 1027 8.04 -11.14 -40.90
C PHE A 1027 7.42 -9.74 -40.92
N LEU A 1028 7.63 -9.00 -39.84
CA LEU A 1028 7.09 -7.67 -39.61
C LEU A 1028 8.05 -6.57 -40.10
N HIS A 1029 7.58 -5.32 -40.10
CA HIS A 1029 8.33 -4.16 -40.60
C HIS A 1029 9.76 -4.06 -40.07
N GLY A 1030 10.70 -3.75 -40.97
CA GLY A 1030 12.13 -3.61 -40.68
C GLY A 1030 12.92 -4.93 -40.55
N SER A 1031 12.30 -6.09 -40.77
CA SER A 1031 12.95 -7.39 -40.68
C SER A 1031 13.64 -7.80 -41.98
N LYS A 1032 14.88 -8.29 -41.88
CA LYS A 1032 15.63 -8.89 -43.00
C LYS A 1032 16.13 -10.27 -42.62
N VAL A 1033 15.76 -11.28 -43.42
CA VAL A 1033 16.11 -12.69 -43.15
C VAL A 1033 16.74 -13.31 -44.38
N ASN A 1034 17.83 -14.04 -44.18
CA ASN A 1034 18.56 -14.75 -45.20
C ASN A 1034 18.17 -16.24 -45.22
N VAL A 1035 17.87 -16.76 -46.41
CA VAL A 1035 17.48 -18.16 -46.64
C VAL A 1035 18.65 -18.93 -47.25
N PHE A 1036 19.02 -20.07 -46.66
CA PHE A 1036 20.09 -20.95 -47.12
C PHE A 1036 19.53 -22.34 -47.43
N PHE A 1037 19.79 -22.84 -48.64
CA PHE A 1037 19.28 -24.16 -49.09
C PHE A 1037 20.45 -25.00 -49.60
N ARG A 1038 20.74 -26.13 -48.95
CA ARG A 1038 21.85 -27.06 -49.20
C ARG A 1038 23.27 -26.46 -49.07
N SER A 1039 23.53 -25.29 -49.66
CA SER A 1039 24.73 -24.50 -49.48
C SER A 1039 24.57 -23.59 -48.25
N ARG A 1040 25.44 -23.76 -47.24
CA ARG A 1040 25.45 -22.94 -46.02
C ARG A 1040 26.28 -21.66 -46.13
N LYS A 1041 26.89 -21.38 -47.30
CA LYS A 1041 27.84 -20.27 -47.44
C LYS A 1041 27.23 -18.99 -47.97
N VAL A 1042 26.22 -19.07 -48.83
CA VAL A 1042 25.62 -17.90 -49.50
C VAL A 1042 24.09 -18.00 -49.49
N PRO A 1043 23.38 -16.92 -49.14
CA PRO A 1043 21.92 -16.94 -49.13
C PRO A 1043 21.36 -17.03 -50.55
N ILE A 1044 20.35 -17.89 -50.74
CA ILE A 1044 19.63 -18.10 -52.00
C ILE A 1044 18.44 -17.15 -52.19
N ARG A 1045 17.93 -16.58 -51.09
CA ARG A 1045 16.81 -15.64 -51.05
C ARG A 1045 16.94 -14.76 -49.82
N ALA A 1046 16.59 -13.49 -49.92
CA ALA A 1046 16.38 -12.59 -48.79
C ALA A 1046 14.86 -12.36 -48.64
N LEU A 1047 14.35 -12.56 -47.42
CA LEU A 1047 12.97 -12.26 -47.05
C LEU A 1047 12.92 -10.89 -46.38
N HIS A 1048 11.87 -10.14 -46.72
CA HIS A 1048 11.64 -8.78 -46.24
C HIS A 1048 10.35 -8.71 -45.41
N GLU A 1049 9.98 -7.50 -45.01
CA GLU A 1049 8.71 -7.24 -44.33
C GLU A 1049 7.50 -7.69 -45.16
N GLY A 1050 6.53 -8.32 -44.51
CA GLY A 1050 5.34 -8.88 -45.12
C GLY A 1050 5.50 -10.32 -45.63
N ASP A 1051 6.74 -10.79 -45.86
CA ASP A 1051 6.97 -12.15 -46.35
C ASP A 1051 6.60 -13.20 -45.28
N SER A 1052 5.96 -14.28 -45.73
CA SER A 1052 5.70 -15.46 -44.91
C SER A 1052 6.59 -16.64 -45.31
N TYR A 1053 6.99 -17.45 -44.32
CA TYR A 1053 7.83 -18.63 -44.55
C TYR A 1053 7.39 -19.81 -43.69
N GLY A 1054 7.46 -21.00 -44.29
CA GLY A 1054 7.12 -22.26 -43.61
C GLY A 1054 5.63 -22.61 -43.61
N VAL A 1055 4.73 -21.73 -44.08
CA VAL A 1055 3.27 -21.98 -44.13
C VAL A 1055 2.94 -23.29 -44.85
N MET A 1056 3.59 -23.52 -45.99
CA MET A 1056 3.40 -24.71 -46.82
C MET A 1056 3.86 -26.00 -46.11
N ALA A 1057 5.09 -25.99 -45.58
CA ALA A 1057 5.65 -27.12 -44.83
C ALA A 1057 4.80 -27.42 -43.59
N PHE A 1058 4.27 -26.38 -42.96
CA PHE A 1058 3.41 -26.47 -41.80
C PHE A 1058 2.07 -27.14 -42.14
N LEU A 1059 1.34 -26.67 -43.15
CA LEU A 1059 0.06 -27.28 -43.54
C LEU A 1059 0.22 -28.75 -43.97
N LEU A 1060 1.28 -29.07 -44.73
CA LEU A 1060 1.57 -30.41 -45.26
C LEU A 1060 2.30 -31.34 -44.29
N ARG A 1061 2.63 -30.88 -43.07
CA ARG A 1061 3.42 -31.64 -42.05
C ARG A 1061 4.77 -32.16 -42.58
N ARG A 1062 5.50 -31.31 -43.31
CA ARG A 1062 6.83 -31.60 -43.88
C ARG A 1062 7.96 -30.91 -43.09
N ALA A 1063 9.20 -31.26 -43.42
CA ALA A 1063 10.38 -30.59 -42.88
C ALA A 1063 10.61 -29.21 -43.51
N HIS A 1064 11.29 -28.31 -42.79
CA HIS A 1064 11.72 -27.03 -43.32
C HIS A 1064 12.62 -27.24 -44.54
N PRO A 1065 12.30 -26.59 -45.69
CA PRO A 1065 13.05 -26.82 -46.91
C PRO A 1065 14.44 -26.19 -46.85
N ALA A 1066 14.62 -25.12 -46.09
CA ALA A 1066 15.85 -24.33 -46.03
C ALA A 1066 16.12 -23.82 -44.61
N THR A 1067 17.39 -23.50 -44.34
CA THR A 1067 17.85 -22.86 -43.11
C THR A 1067 17.62 -21.35 -43.19
N LEU A 1068 17.05 -20.75 -42.15
CA LEU A 1068 16.84 -19.29 -42.05
C LEU A 1068 17.82 -18.69 -41.04
N THR A 1069 18.46 -17.58 -41.39
CA THR A 1069 19.24 -16.78 -40.44
C THR A 1069 18.81 -15.31 -40.48
N ALA A 1070 18.72 -14.67 -39.32
CA ALA A 1070 18.40 -13.26 -39.20
C ALA A 1070 19.59 -12.41 -39.67
N ALA A 1071 19.36 -11.46 -40.57
CA ALA A 1071 20.37 -10.52 -41.07
C ALA A 1071 20.32 -9.16 -40.35
N SER A 1072 19.24 -8.91 -39.62
CA SER A 1072 19.01 -7.73 -38.77
C SER A 1072 18.29 -8.15 -37.50
N LEU A 1073 17.89 -7.19 -36.66
CA LEU A 1073 16.84 -7.45 -35.68
C LEU A 1073 15.55 -7.78 -36.45
N VAL A 1074 15.03 -8.98 -36.26
CA VAL A 1074 13.88 -9.52 -36.99
C VAL A 1074 12.71 -9.66 -36.04
N HIS A 1075 11.61 -9.03 -36.39
CA HIS A 1075 10.33 -9.16 -35.71
C HIS A 1075 9.44 -10.09 -36.53
N ALA A 1076 8.90 -11.15 -35.92
CA ALA A 1076 8.11 -12.16 -36.59
C ALA A 1076 6.84 -12.49 -35.80
N SER A 1077 5.70 -12.56 -36.48
CA SER A 1077 4.49 -13.20 -35.95
C SER A 1077 4.59 -14.70 -36.19
N VAL A 1078 4.42 -15.50 -35.14
CA VAL A 1078 4.63 -16.96 -35.17
C VAL A 1078 3.36 -17.68 -34.73
N MET A 1079 3.03 -18.74 -35.46
CA MET A 1079 1.96 -19.68 -35.12
C MET A 1079 2.55 -21.06 -34.86
N THR A 1080 2.17 -21.69 -33.75
CA THR A 1080 2.64 -23.03 -33.41
C THR A 1080 1.62 -24.11 -33.76
N ARG A 1081 2.11 -25.34 -33.96
CA ARG A 1081 1.26 -26.50 -34.27
C ARG A 1081 0.18 -26.73 -33.22
N GLU A 1082 0.58 -26.68 -31.95
CA GLU A 1082 -0.31 -26.94 -30.80
C GLU A 1082 -1.53 -26.01 -30.81
N GLN A 1083 -1.31 -24.74 -31.18
CA GLN A 1083 -2.38 -23.74 -31.29
C GLN A 1083 -3.24 -23.96 -32.53
N PHE A 1084 -2.62 -24.34 -33.65
CA PHE A 1084 -3.31 -24.55 -34.92
C PHE A 1084 -4.14 -25.83 -34.98
N ASP A 1085 -3.76 -26.90 -34.25
CA ASP A 1085 -4.50 -28.16 -34.25
C ASP A 1085 -5.94 -27.98 -33.72
N VAL A 1086 -6.18 -27.00 -32.84
CA VAL A 1086 -7.52 -26.64 -32.37
C VAL A 1086 -8.35 -26.02 -33.50
N ILE A 1087 -7.73 -25.12 -34.26
CA ILE A 1087 -8.34 -24.45 -35.43
C ILE A 1087 -8.65 -25.49 -36.51
N GLN A 1088 -7.72 -26.42 -36.74
CA GLN A 1088 -7.87 -27.46 -37.74
C GLN A 1088 -9.09 -28.37 -37.50
N ARG A 1089 -9.41 -28.67 -36.24
CA ARG A 1089 -10.62 -29.46 -35.92
C ARG A 1089 -11.91 -28.70 -36.16
N LYS A 1090 -11.87 -27.37 -36.05
CA LYS A 1090 -13.05 -26.48 -36.17
C LYS A 1090 -13.36 -26.14 -37.63
N PHE A 1091 -12.33 -26.02 -38.48
CA PHE A 1091 -12.45 -25.58 -39.87
C PHE A 1091 -11.75 -26.56 -40.83
N ASP A 1092 -12.15 -27.85 -40.80
CA ASP A 1092 -11.49 -28.88 -41.63
C ASP A 1092 -11.77 -28.69 -43.13
N ASP A 1093 -12.94 -28.15 -43.49
CA ASP A 1093 -13.32 -27.95 -44.89
C ASP A 1093 -12.52 -26.81 -45.55
N ASP A 1094 -12.40 -25.65 -44.90
CA ASP A 1094 -11.52 -24.55 -45.33
C ASP A 1094 -10.07 -25.02 -45.53
N LEU A 1095 -9.61 -25.99 -44.73
CA LEU A 1095 -8.24 -26.48 -44.78
C LEU A 1095 -7.96 -27.52 -45.87
N LYS A 1096 -8.99 -28.17 -46.44
CA LYS A 1096 -8.78 -29.12 -47.55
C LYS A 1096 -8.31 -28.38 -48.79
N ASP A 1097 -9.01 -27.31 -49.15
CA ASP A 1097 -8.70 -26.48 -50.31
C ASP A 1097 -7.31 -25.84 -50.18
N MET A 1098 -7.00 -25.30 -48.98
CA MET A 1098 -5.66 -24.74 -48.70
C MET A 1098 -4.54 -25.77 -48.79
N LYS A 1099 -4.79 -27.04 -48.43
CA LYS A 1099 -3.77 -28.10 -48.51
C LYS A 1099 -3.48 -28.49 -49.96
N GLU A 1100 -4.50 -28.52 -50.82
CA GLU A 1100 -4.32 -28.78 -52.24
C GLU A 1100 -3.51 -27.66 -52.90
N GLU A 1101 -3.89 -26.40 -52.67
CA GLU A 1101 -3.14 -25.24 -53.13
C GLU A 1101 -1.70 -25.24 -52.59
N ALA A 1102 -1.54 -25.55 -51.29
CA ALA A 1102 -0.23 -25.65 -50.68
C ALA A 1102 0.64 -26.77 -51.28
N GLN A 1103 0.05 -27.88 -51.73
CA GLN A 1103 0.81 -28.96 -52.39
C GLN A 1103 1.35 -28.51 -53.75
N THR A 1104 0.57 -27.73 -54.51
CA THR A 1104 1.00 -27.21 -55.81
C THR A 1104 2.15 -26.22 -55.71
N LEU A 1105 2.03 -25.18 -54.86
CA LEU A 1105 3.09 -24.18 -54.75
C LEU A 1105 4.34 -24.76 -54.06
N TRP A 1106 4.19 -25.79 -53.21
CA TRP A 1106 5.34 -26.50 -52.61
C TRP A 1106 6.23 -27.14 -53.70
N ASP A 1107 5.62 -27.88 -54.61
CA ASP A 1107 6.34 -28.58 -55.67
C ASP A 1107 7.01 -27.59 -56.64
N GLU A 1108 6.37 -26.46 -56.91
CA GLU A 1108 6.94 -25.37 -57.69
C GLU A 1108 8.13 -24.70 -56.99
N GLN A 1109 7.96 -24.33 -55.72
CA GLN A 1109 9.02 -23.68 -54.93
C GLN A 1109 10.25 -24.57 -54.83
N GLN A 1110 10.07 -25.87 -54.60
CA GLN A 1110 11.16 -26.83 -54.50
C GLN A 1110 11.85 -27.11 -55.85
N LYS A 1111 11.14 -26.99 -56.98
CA LYS A 1111 11.75 -27.01 -58.32
C LYS A 1111 12.59 -25.76 -58.55
N ASN A 1112 12.09 -24.59 -58.19
CA ASN A 1112 12.80 -23.31 -58.35
C ASN A 1112 14.06 -23.22 -57.48
N MET A 1113 14.00 -23.60 -56.20
CA MET A 1113 15.18 -23.61 -55.32
C MET A 1113 16.27 -24.57 -55.82
N ARG A 1114 15.88 -25.75 -56.34
CA ARG A 1114 16.83 -26.70 -56.96
C ARG A 1114 17.46 -26.15 -58.24
N ARG A 1115 16.71 -25.40 -59.06
CA ARG A 1115 17.26 -24.72 -60.24
C ARG A 1115 18.29 -23.65 -59.85
N ILE A 1116 18.00 -22.84 -58.83
CA ILE A 1116 18.89 -21.80 -58.33
C ILE A 1116 20.20 -22.42 -57.82
N VAL A 1117 20.14 -23.44 -56.96
CA VAL A 1117 21.36 -24.10 -56.46
C VAL A 1117 22.17 -24.74 -57.58
N ARG A 1118 21.53 -25.42 -58.54
CA ARG A 1118 22.24 -25.97 -59.71
C ARG A 1118 22.93 -24.90 -60.55
N ASN A 1119 22.36 -23.69 -60.62
CA ASN A 1119 23.00 -22.55 -61.29
C ASN A 1119 24.18 -22.00 -60.49
N LEU A 1120 24.07 -21.91 -59.16
CA LEU A 1120 25.15 -21.46 -58.27
C LEU A 1120 26.32 -22.45 -58.22
N GLU A 1121 26.08 -23.75 -58.38
CA GLU A 1121 27.10 -24.80 -58.45
C GLU A 1121 27.86 -24.85 -59.78
N ARG A 1122 27.51 -24.02 -60.78
CA ARG A 1122 28.26 -23.96 -62.04
C ARG A 1122 29.69 -23.45 -61.80
N LEU A 1123 30.67 -24.11 -62.41
CA LEU A 1123 32.11 -23.81 -62.30
C LEU A 1123 32.48 -22.33 -62.49
N LYS A 1124 31.74 -21.58 -63.32
CA LYS A 1124 31.97 -20.14 -63.56
C LYS A 1124 31.58 -19.24 -62.37
N LEU A 1125 30.62 -19.66 -61.54
CA LEU A 1125 30.08 -18.86 -60.43
C LEU A 1125 30.64 -19.29 -59.07
N GLN A 1126 31.21 -20.50 -58.97
CA GLN A 1126 31.85 -21.01 -57.75
C GLN A 1126 32.92 -20.09 -57.13
N PRO A 1127 33.86 -19.48 -57.91
CA PRO A 1127 34.87 -18.58 -57.35
C PRO A 1127 34.26 -17.32 -56.74
N HIS A 1128 33.24 -16.75 -57.40
CA HIS A 1128 32.53 -15.56 -56.93
C HIS A 1128 31.65 -15.87 -55.71
N MET A 1129 31.02 -17.04 -55.67
CA MET A 1129 30.27 -17.54 -54.51
C MET A 1129 31.18 -17.78 -53.29
N MET A 1130 32.46 -18.15 -53.51
CA MET A 1130 33.44 -18.34 -52.43
C MET A 1130 34.04 -17.02 -51.93
N SER A 1131 34.02 -15.95 -52.72
CA SER A 1131 34.59 -14.65 -52.38
C SER A 1131 33.56 -13.62 -51.87
N THR A 1132 32.27 -13.81 -52.13
CA THR A 1132 31.20 -12.89 -51.72
C THR A 1132 30.34 -13.48 -50.60
N SER A 1133 30.07 -12.69 -49.56
CA SER A 1133 29.26 -13.11 -48.41
C SER A 1133 27.75 -13.10 -48.72
N THR A 1134 27.30 -12.40 -49.76
CA THR A 1134 25.90 -12.34 -50.20
C THR A 1134 25.79 -12.19 -51.72
N LEU A 1135 24.75 -12.79 -52.32
CA LEU A 1135 24.39 -12.63 -53.74
C LEU A 1135 23.46 -11.44 -54.00
N PHE A 1136 22.97 -10.81 -52.93
CA PHE A 1136 22.02 -9.71 -52.99
C PHE A 1136 22.75 -8.42 -52.72
N TYR A 1137 22.50 -7.40 -53.54
CA TYR A 1137 22.96 -6.04 -53.26
C TYR A 1137 22.21 -5.54 -52.03
N GLN A 1138 22.83 -5.71 -50.87
CA GLN A 1138 22.33 -5.22 -49.60
C GLN A 1138 22.89 -3.81 -49.45
N GLY A 1139 22.10 -2.79 -49.82
CA GLY A 1139 22.47 -1.39 -49.65
C GLY A 1139 23.04 -1.18 -48.24
N ASP A 1140 24.26 -0.64 -48.21
CA ASP A 1140 25.20 -0.72 -47.10
C ASP A 1140 24.60 -0.44 -45.71
N THR A 1141 24.76 -1.41 -44.82
CA THR A 1141 24.85 -1.19 -43.37
C THR A 1141 26.29 -0.87 -43.00
N THR A 1142 26.86 0.20 -43.57
CA THR A 1142 28.02 0.88 -42.99
C THR A 1142 27.55 2.22 -42.48
N VAL A 1143 27.57 2.36 -41.15
CA VAL A 1143 27.37 3.64 -40.48
C VAL A 1143 28.59 4.51 -40.83
N THR A 1144 28.47 5.26 -41.91
CA THR A 1144 29.26 6.49 -42.14
C THR A 1144 28.30 7.66 -41.97
N PRO A 1145 28.67 8.70 -41.19
CA PRO A 1145 27.79 9.83 -40.95
C PRO A 1145 27.77 10.69 -42.21
N THR A 1146 26.77 10.49 -43.06
CA THR A 1146 26.53 11.40 -44.20
C THR A 1146 25.22 12.15 -44.01
N VAL A 1147 25.40 13.46 -44.13
CA VAL A 1147 24.45 14.53 -43.94
C VAL A 1147 23.38 14.50 -45.03
N GLY A 1148 22.12 14.57 -44.63
CA GLY A 1148 21.04 15.12 -45.45
C GLY A 1148 20.05 14.10 -46.04
N GLY A 1149 18.81 14.12 -45.56
CA GLY A 1149 17.72 13.39 -46.22
C GLY A 1149 16.45 13.20 -45.37
N ARG A 1150 15.62 14.25 -45.30
CA ARG A 1150 14.28 14.30 -44.68
C ARG A 1150 13.42 13.05 -44.95
N LYS A 1151 13.20 12.18 -43.94
CA LYS A 1151 11.92 11.47 -43.70
C LYS A 1151 11.80 10.69 -42.38
N GLU A 1152 12.76 10.74 -41.46
CA GLU A 1152 12.67 10.15 -40.10
C GLU A 1152 12.25 11.14 -38.99
N SER A 1153 11.65 12.28 -39.33
CA SER A 1153 11.43 13.38 -38.37
C SER A 1153 10.06 13.44 -37.69
N LYS A 1154 9.28 12.35 -37.63
CA LYS A 1154 8.02 12.33 -36.83
C LYS A 1154 8.17 11.67 -35.46
N VAL A 1155 8.83 10.53 -35.36
CA VAL A 1155 8.96 9.80 -34.08
C VAL A 1155 10.02 10.42 -33.17
N VAL A 1156 11.16 10.87 -33.72
CA VAL A 1156 12.19 11.60 -32.96
C VAL A 1156 11.72 13.01 -32.61
N ARG A 1157 10.81 13.58 -33.39
CA ARG A 1157 10.19 14.88 -33.07
C ARG A 1157 9.12 14.78 -32.01
N ASP A 1158 8.44 13.64 -31.84
CA ASP A 1158 7.53 13.39 -30.70
C ASP A 1158 8.30 13.05 -29.42
N VAL A 1159 9.43 12.33 -29.49
CA VAL A 1159 10.28 12.09 -28.32
C VAL A 1159 11.05 13.35 -27.93
N ASN A 1160 11.52 14.14 -28.89
CA ASN A 1160 12.12 15.45 -28.60
C ASN A 1160 11.06 16.50 -28.27
N ALA A 1161 9.83 16.45 -28.78
CA ALA A 1161 8.74 17.33 -28.35
C ALA A 1161 8.22 16.93 -26.97
N THR A 1162 8.15 15.64 -26.61
CA THR A 1162 7.82 15.23 -25.24
C THR A 1162 8.97 15.53 -24.29
N ARG A 1163 10.23 15.38 -24.71
CA ARG A 1163 11.41 15.80 -23.94
C ARG A 1163 11.53 17.32 -23.86
N GLU A 1164 11.13 18.08 -24.89
CA GLU A 1164 11.09 19.54 -24.87
C GLU A 1164 9.88 20.07 -24.11
N VAL A 1165 8.73 19.41 -24.15
CA VAL A 1165 7.58 19.69 -23.31
C VAL A 1165 7.91 19.33 -21.86
N LEU A 1166 8.60 18.22 -21.60
CA LEU A 1166 8.98 17.82 -20.24
C LEU A 1166 10.16 18.64 -19.73
N SER A 1167 11.08 19.06 -20.60
CA SER A 1167 12.13 20.06 -20.32
C SER A 1167 11.55 21.46 -20.16
N SER A 1168 10.51 21.84 -20.91
CA SER A 1168 9.83 23.12 -20.81
C SER A 1168 8.93 23.16 -19.59
N VAL A 1169 8.21 22.08 -19.27
CA VAL A 1169 7.44 21.88 -18.04
C VAL A 1169 8.39 21.78 -16.85
N TRP A 1170 9.51 21.08 -16.95
CA TRP A 1170 10.53 21.03 -15.90
C TRP A 1170 11.21 22.39 -15.73
N LYS A 1171 11.56 23.09 -16.81
CA LYS A 1171 12.04 24.48 -16.78
C LYS A 1171 10.96 25.44 -16.33
N ALA A 1172 9.68 25.16 -16.51
CA ALA A 1172 8.56 25.96 -16.03
C ALA A 1172 8.18 25.62 -14.59
N ILE A 1173 8.48 24.42 -14.09
CA ILE A 1173 8.37 24.03 -12.68
C ILE A 1173 9.60 24.52 -11.92
N VAL A 1174 10.79 24.47 -12.52
CA VAL A 1174 12.02 25.06 -11.99
C VAL A 1174 11.96 26.57 -12.14
N MET A 1175 11.38 27.14 -13.19
CA MET A 1175 11.07 28.58 -13.25
C MET A 1175 9.91 28.92 -12.35
N CYS A 1176 8.84 28.14 -12.18
CA CYS A 1176 7.82 28.44 -11.18
C CYS A 1176 8.35 28.25 -9.77
N GLY A 1177 9.28 27.33 -9.54
CA GLY A 1177 9.93 27.08 -8.26
C GLY A 1177 11.03 28.11 -7.98
N ASN A 1178 11.73 28.58 -9.01
CA ASN A 1178 12.70 29.67 -8.91
C ASN A 1178 11.96 31.00 -8.84
N VAL A 1179 10.92 31.25 -9.63
CA VAL A 1179 10.04 32.42 -9.55
C VAL A 1179 9.25 32.38 -8.25
N TYR A 1180 8.84 31.22 -7.74
CA TYR A 1180 8.31 31.08 -6.39
C TYR A 1180 9.39 31.44 -5.37
N ASN A 1181 10.59 30.87 -5.46
CA ASN A 1181 11.70 31.24 -4.57
C ASN A 1181 12.13 32.70 -4.75
N THR A 1182 11.94 33.32 -5.92
CA THR A 1182 12.33 34.70 -6.22
C THR A 1182 11.22 35.67 -5.83
N ILE A 1183 9.93 35.30 -5.93
CA ILE A 1183 8.74 36.04 -5.44
C ILE A 1183 8.48 35.78 -3.94
N PHE A 1184 9.14 34.79 -3.36
CA PHE A 1184 9.13 34.50 -1.93
C PHE A 1184 10.37 35.10 -1.23
N VAL A 1185 11.45 35.36 -1.98
CA VAL A 1185 12.67 36.04 -1.50
C VAL A 1185 12.63 37.55 -1.79
N ILE A 1186 12.00 37.98 -2.89
CA ILE A 1186 11.48 39.36 -3.07
C ILE A 1186 10.15 39.41 -2.33
#